data_AF-A0A0W1L497-F1
#
_entry.id   AF-A0A0W1L497-F1
#
_cell.length_a   1.000
_cell.length_b   1.000
_cell.length_c   1.000
_cell.angle_alpha   90.00
_cell.angle_beta   90.00
_cell.angle_gamma   90.00
#
_symmetry.space_group_name_H-M   'P 1'
#
loop_
_entity.id
_entity.type
_entity.pdbx_description
1 polymer ?
#
loop_
_entity_poly.entity_id
_entity_poly.type
_entity_poly.pdbx_seq_one_letter_code
_entity_poly.pdbx_strand_id
1 'polypeptide(L)'
;MTQVKNNKGKIKMRKGVSWRNRVQQALLVAITLFVTHSAFAEPLLYDIRYNPLLEGETELQLVFDEEITQQPNIQVFNSPARIEMRFMGSSVEKELGEVAINQAGIEKVSSHVKEGMLLVTVHMDSLKIYQTTVKNNLVSLHVSDNMLSSAKSDSSDGSTDDTASYINTIQSIDFRRGEKGEARVLVFLQDTQAAVDVHESGGKIIAEFHHTDILDDLLYELDVLDFGTIVSSIETFKEDNKSRVVIEPNSAFKYTFQQIENVFSLTVEKDASQRSFLDGGKEYLGRPMTLNFQDISVRAVLQIIAGYNDFNLVTSDSVTGNITLRLNGVPWDQALDVVLRVKGLDKRMDGSILMVAPSEELAAREAKDLKAKQQVEDLEPLYSEYIRLNYAKAEDFADLLKTDTNSIITPRGSVSVDQRTNTLLIKDTVKSIESVRRMVETLDIPVKQVVIESRMVTVRDNVKEDLGVRWGFSDQQGTDGISGTLEGANTISNGTIPSISDRLNVNLPITGAAGSIGMHVAKLANGTLLDLELTALEEENRGEIIASPRITTANQQKARIEQGTEIPYVESASSGATTVTFKKAVLSLEVTPHITPDNKVILDLVITQDTRGDTVQTPTGSAVSIDTQEIQTQVLVENGQTVVLGGIFQQQIINSVKKVPLLGDIPYLGTLFKSTSEFNEKKELLIFVTPKIQID
;
A
#
# COMPACT_ATOMS: atom_id res chain seq x y z
N MET A 1 -2.07 43.58 -93.38
CA MET A 1 -1.78 42.26 -93.98
C MET A 1 -2.20 41.18 -92.97
N THR A 2 -3.50 40.96 -92.73
CA THR A 2 -4.46 40.00 -93.37
C THR A 2 -4.04 38.52 -93.21
N GLN A 3 -4.61 37.74 -92.27
CA GLN A 3 -5.94 37.09 -92.19
C GLN A 3 -6.09 35.79 -93.03
N VAL A 4 -6.62 34.73 -92.36
CA VAL A 4 -7.68 33.78 -92.79
C VAL A 4 -7.34 32.32 -93.26
N LYS A 5 -7.93 31.36 -92.50
CA LYS A 5 -8.62 30.06 -92.78
C LYS A 5 -7.95 28.77 -93.33
N ASN A 6 -8.44 27.66 -92.73
CA ASN A 6 -8.93 26.36 -93.28
C ASN A 6 -7.93 25.28 -93.77
N ASN A 7 -8.21 23.97 -93.86
CA ASN A 7 -9.15 22.98 -93.26
C ASN A 7 -8.95 21.59 -93.96
N LYS A 8 -9.28 20.49 -93.25
CA LYS A 8 -9.97 19.22 -93.68
C LYS A 8 -9.37 18.13 -94.62
N GLY A 9 -9.64 16.85 -94.20
CA GLY A 9 -10.24 15.73 -94.99
C GLY A 9 -9.55 14.34 -94.85
N LYS A 10 -10.06 13.30 -94.13
CA LYS A 10 -11.04 12.19 -94.46
C LYS A 10 -10.57 11.25 -95.63
N ILE A 11 -10.49 9.88 -95.64
CA ILE A 11 -11.41 8.76 -95.23
C ILE A 11 -10.76 7.33 -95.41
N LYS A 12 -11.12 6.37 -94.51
CA LYS A 12 -11.39 4.87 -94.50
C LYS A 12 -10.53 3.70 -95.11
N MET A 13 -10.35 2.68 -94.23
CA MET A 13 -10.58 1.18 -94.27
C MET A 13 -9.86 0.28 -95.31
N ARG A 14 -9.45 -0.98 -95.06
CA ARG A 14 -10.10 -2.12 -94.35
C ARG A 14 -9.13 -3.34 -94.10
N LYS A 15 -9.30 -4.01 -92.94
CA LYS A 15 -9.00 -5.41 -92.44
C LYS A 15 -8.20 -6.41 -93.30
N GLY A 16 -7.40 -7.36 -92.76
CA GLY A 16 -7.11 -7.76 -91.37
C GLY A 16 -6.35 -9.12 -91.29
N VAL A 17 -5.63 -9.37 -90.19
CA VAL A 17 -5.13 -10.69 -89.70
C VAL A 17 -5.15 -10.66 -88.17
N SER A 18 -5.37 -11.82 -87.54
CA SER A 18 -5.94 -12.06 -86.21
C SER A 18 -5.15 -11.54 -84.99
N TRP A 19 -5.87 -10.79 -84.15
CA TRP A 19 -5.43 -10.22 -82.86
C TRP A 19 -5.12 -11.29 -81.78
N ARG A 20 -5.73 -12.49 -81.86
CA ARG A 20 -5.66 -13.49 -80.77
C ARG A 20 -4.27 -14.09 -80.54
N ASN A 21 -3.45 -14.29 -81.57
CA ASN A 21 -2.11 -14.89 -81.39
C ASN A 21 -1.07 -13.89 -80.87
N ARG A 22 -1.22 -12.59 -81.16
CA ARG A 22 -0.31 -11.56 -80.63
C ARG A 22 -0.61 -11.22 -79.18
N VAL A 23 -1.87 -11.27 -78.75
CA VAL A 23 -2.21 -11.12 -77.33
C VAL A 23 -1.79 -12.34 -76.53
N GLN A 24 -1.94 -13.57 -77.04
CA GLN A 24 -1.46 -14.74 -76.29
C GLN A 24 0.06 -14.78 -76.16
N GLN A 25 0.84 -14.38 -77.17
CA GLN A 25 2.30 -14.31 -77.04
C GLN A 25 2.76 -13.13 -76.18
N ALA A 26 2.10 -11.97 -76.24
CA ALA A 26 2.40 -10.84 -75.36
C ALA A 26 1.97 -11.09 -73.90
N LEU A 27 0.87 -11.81 -73.68
CA LEU A 27 0.40 -12.20 -72.35
C LEU A 27 1.29 -13.28 -71.75
N LEU A 28 1.81 -14.23 -72.54
CA LEU A 28 2.72 -15.26 -72.03
C LEU A 28 4.10 -14.66 -71.68
N VAL A 29 4.61 -13.70 -72.47
CA VAL A 29 5.84 -12.96 -72.14
C VAL A 29 5.63 -12.02 -70.95
N ALA A 30 4.48 -11.35 -70.85
CA ALA A 30 4.16 -10.49 -69.71
C ALA A 30 3.92 -11.29 -68.41
N ILE A 31 3.33 -12.50 -68.49
CA ILE A 31 3.16 -13.39 -67.34
C ILE A 31 4.51 -14.01 -66.94
N THR A 32 5.41 -14.34 -67.87
CA THR A 32 6.77 -14.78 -67.50
C THR A 32 7.66 -13.65 -66.98
N LEU A 33 7.37 -12.39 -67.28
CA LEU A 33 8.06 -11.23 -66.69
C LEU A 33 7.47 -10.76 -65.36
N PHE A 34 6.26 -11.20 -64.98
CA PHE A 34 5.62 -10.89 -63.69
C PHE A 34 5.68 -12.04 -62.67
N VAL A 35 6.26 -13.18 -63.02
CA VAL A 35 6.62 -14.24 -62.05
C VAL A 35 8.14 -14.28 -61.92
N THR A 36 8.73 -13.14 -61.57
CA THR A 36 9.93 -13.18 -60.73
C THR A 36 9.39 -13.28 -59.30
N HIS A 37 9.28 -14.51 -58.77
CA HIS A 37 9.26 -14.63 -57.32
C HIS A 37 10.59 -14.00 -56.89
N SER A 38 10.53 -12.88 -56.18
CA SER A 38 11.62 -12.47 -55.32
C SER A 38 11.88 -13.68 -54.42
N ALA A 39 12.92 -14.45 -54.73
CA ALA A 39 13.49 -15.34 -53.76
C ALA A 39 14.03 -14.42 -52.67
N PHE A 40 13.23 -14.18 -51.63
CA PHE A 40 13.78 -13.71 -50.37
C PHE A 40 14.72 -14.83 -49.95
N ALA A 41 16.03 -14.59 -49.90
CA ALA A 41 16.88 -15.59 -49.31
C ALA A 41 16.50 -15.67 -47.83
N GLU A 42 16.62 -16.85 -47.23
CA GLU A 42 16.37 -16.99 -45.80
C GLU A 42 17.50 -16.26 -45.07
N PRO A 43 17.22 -15.23 -44.24
CA PRO A 43 18.27 -14.52 -43.52
C PRO A 43 19.10 -15.50 -42.70
N LEU A 44 20.40 -15.55 -42.96
CA LEU A 44 21.38 -16.41 -42.30
C LEU A 44 22.09 -15.59 -41.21
N LEU A 45 21.95 -16.03 -39.96
CA LEU A 45 22.78 -15.55 -38.86
C LEU A 45 24.20 -16.08 -39.06
N TYR A 46 25.13 -15.19 -39.41
CA TYR A 46 26.51 -15.56 -39.73
C TYR A 46 27.55 -14.98 -38.77
N ASP A 47 27.16 -14.07 -37.87
CA ASP A 47 28.05 -13.52 -36.84
C ASP A 47 27.27 -13.14 -35.57
N ILE A 48 27.89 -13.36 -34.41
CA ILE A 48 27.38 -12.93 -33.09
C ILE A 48 28.49 -12.12 -32.43
N ARG A 49 28.28 -10.80 -32.34
CA ARG A 49 29.22 -9.88 -31.71
C ARG A 49 28.75 -9.57 -30.31
N TYR A 50 29.68 -9.38 -29.40
CA TYR A 50 29.40 -8.83 -28.09
C TYR A 50 30.29 -7.62 -27.86
N ASN A 51 29.73 -6.58 -27.26
CA ASN A 51 30.43 -5.36 -26.92
C ASN A 51 30.15 -5.06 -25.44
N PRO A 52 31.11 -5.32 -24.53
CA PRO A 52 30.98 -4.92 -23.15
C PRO A 52 31.04 -3.39 -23.08
N LEU A 53 30.06 -2.76 -22.43
CA LEU A 53 29.97 -1.31 -22.31
C LEU A 53 30.62 -0.85 -20.99
N LEU A 54 29.82 -0.55 -19.96
CA LEU A 54 30.26 -0.17 -18.60
C LEU A 54 30.10 -1.37 -17.62
N GLU A 55 30.49 -1.22 -16.35
CA GLU A 55 30.32 -2.30 -15.34
C GLU A 55 28.86 -2.79 -15.28
N GLY A 56 28.63 -4.05 -15.67
CA GLY A 56 27.31 -4.69 -15.66
C GLY A 56 26.50 -4.57 -16.96
N GLU A 57 27.02 -3.93 -18.01
CA GLU A 57 26.32 -3.74 -19.30
C GLU A 57 26.99 -4.48 -20.47
N THR A 58 26.20 -5.11 -21.33
CA THR A 58 26.68 -5.77 -22.56
C THR A 58 25.67 -5.66 -23.68
N GLU A 59 26.14 -5.21 -24.84
CA GLU A 59 25.36 -5.25 -26.08
C GLU A 59 25.75 -6.49 -26.89
N LEU A 60 24.77 -7.32 -27.22
CA LEU A 60 24.91 -8.47 -28.09
C LEU A 60 24.31 -8.17 -29.46
N GLN A 61 25.07 -8.30 -30.54
CA GLN A 61 24.62 -8.05 -31.90
C GLN A 61 24.59 -9.33 -32.70
N LEU A 62 23.41 -9.74 -33.12
CA LEU A 62 23.18 -10.81 -34.09
C LEU A 62 23.23 -10.20 -35.49
N VAL A 63 24.16 -10.67 -36.31
CA VAL A 63 24.39 -10.14 -37.66
C VAL A 63 23.87 -11.14 -38.69
N PHE A 64 22.87 -10.70 -39.45
CA PHE A 64 22.29 -11.44 -40.55
C PHE A 64 22.87 -10.97 -41.89
N ASP A 65 22.92 -11.86 -42.88
CA ASP A 65 23.38 -11.54 -44.23
C ASP A 65 22.33 -10.75 -45.04
N GLU A 66 21.06 -10.89 -44.68
CA GLU A 66 19.93 -10.15 -45.22
C GLU A 66 19.21 -9.27 -44.17
N GLU A 67 18.37 -8.35 -44.63
CA GLU A 67 17.60 -7.46 -43.76
C GLU A 67 16.48 -8.21 -43.02
N ILE A 68 16.42 -8.02 -41.70
CA ILE A 68 15.38 -8.55 -40.82
C ILE A 68 14.22 -7.56 -40.78
N THR A 69 13.13 -7.90 -41.46
CA THR A 69 11.92 -7.05 -41.56
C THR A 69 10.92 -7.29 -40.42
N GLN A 70 11.06 -8.38 -39.66
CA GLN A 70 10.17 -8.74 -38.55
C GLN A 70 10.95 -8.78 -37.24
N GLN A 71 10.37 -8.23 -36.17
CA GLN A 71 10.97 -8.31 -34.84
C GLN A 71 10.94 -9.76 -34.32
N PRO A 72 12.00 -10.23 -33.62
CA PRO A 72 11.99 -11.54 -33.02
C PRO A 72 10.97 -11.63 -31.88
N ASN A 73 10.38 -12.82 -31.71
CA ASN A 73 9.57 -13.10 -30.54
C ASN A 73 10.48 -13.47 -29.36
N ILE A 74 10.37 -12.75 -28.24
CA ILE A 74 11.26 -12.86 -27.09
C ILE A 74 10.54 -13.54 -25.93
N GLN A 75 11.17 -14.56 -25.35
CA GLN A 75 10.69 -15.24 -24.15
C GLN A 75 11.79 -15.28 -23.08
N VAL A 76 11.46 -14.90 -21.85
CA VAL A 76 12.42 -14.87 -20.73
C VAL A 76 12.08 -15.98 -19.73
N PHE A 77 13.11 -16.58 -19.15
CA PHE A 77 12.99 -17.63 -18.13
C PHE A 77 13.91 -17.30 -16.95
N ASN A 78 13.49 -17.62 -15.73
CA ASN A 78 14.23 -17.33 -14.49
C ASN A 78 15.00 -18.55 -13.94
N SER A 79 14.59 -19.79 -14.24
CA SER A 79 15.22 -21.02 -13.72
C SER A 79 15.47 -22.05 -14.84
N PRO A 80 16.66 -22.10 -15.46
CA PRO A 80 17.78 -21.15 -15.35
C PRO A 80 17.51 -19.84 -16.09
N ALA A 81 18.18 -18.76 -15.69
CA ALA A 81 18.05 -17.42 -16.26
C ALA A 81 18.48 -17.39 -17.74
N ARG A 82 17.53 -17.15 -18.65
CA ARG A 82 17.82 -17.07 -20.10
C ARG A 82 16.80 -16.24 -20.87
N ILE A 83 17.25 -15.64 -21.97
CA ILE A 83 16.44 -14.92 -22.95
C ILE A 83 16.45 -15.72 -24.26
N GLU A 84 15.27 -16.14 -24.72
CA GLU A 84 15.06 -16.84 -25.98
C GLU A 84 14.51 -15.88 -27.03
N MET A 85 15.25 -15.66 -28.12
CA MET A 85 14.82 -14.89 -29.29
C MET A 85 14.48 -15.85 -30.45
N ARG A 86 13.26 -15.75 -30.96
CA ARG A 86 12.73 -16.59 -32.04
C ARG A 86 12.57 -15.80 -33.33
N PHE A 87 13.28 -16.22 -34.37
CA PHE A 87 13.24 -15.65 -35.72
C PHE A 87 12.51 -16.61 -36.67
N MET A 88 11.43 -16.15 -37.30
CA MET A 88 10.70 -16.95 -38.29
C MET A 88 11.41 -16.91 -39.64
N GLY A 89 11.66 -18.07 -40.26
CA GLY A 89 12.24 -18.13 -41.61
C GLY A 89 13.70 -17.70 -41.70
N SER A 90 14.46 -17.81 -40.61
CA SER A 90 15.90 -17.52 -40.57
C SER A 90 16.69 -18.80 -40.27
N SER A 91 17.95 -18.84 -40.73
CA SER A 91 18.87 -19.96 -40.51
C SER A 91 20.12 -19.48 -39.76
N VAL A 92 20.99 -20.40 -39.34
CA VAL A 92 22.24 -20.06 -38.66
C VAL A 92 23.42 -20.84 -39.22
N GLU A 93 24.57 -20.19 -39.31
CA GLU A 93 25.83 -20.80 -39.72
C GLU A 93 26.26 -21.89 -38.73
N LYS A 94 26.83 -22.98 -39.23
CA LYS A 94 27.06 -24.20 -38.44
C LYS A 94 28.04 -24.00 -37.27
N GLU A 95 28.91 -23.00 -37.39
CA GLU A 95 29.91 -22.64 -36.38
C GLU A 95 29.36 -21.78 -35.22
N LEU A 96 28.14 -21.25 -35.35
CA LEU A 96 27.50 -20.39 -34.35
C LEU A 96 26.50 -21.13 -33.44
N GLY A 97 26.49 -22.46 -33.46
CA GLY A 97 25.58 -23.27 -32.64
C GLY A 97 25.72 -23.00 -31.13
N GLU A 98 26.93 -22.73 -30.66
CA GLU A 98 27.18 -22.32 -29.27
C GLU A 98 28.39 -21.37 -29.19
N VAL A 99 28.19 -20.17 -28.66
CA VAL A 99 29.20 -19.12 -28.50
C VAL A 99 29.33 -18.79 -27.01
N ALA A 100 30.50 -19.04 -26.43
CA ALA A 100 30.78 -18.66 -25.05
C ALA A 100 31.15 -17.17 -24.94
N ILE A 101 30.49 -16.44 -24.04
CA ILE A 101 30.71 -15.00 -23.85
C ILE A 101 31.41 -14.73 -22.52
N ASN A 102 30.90 -15.32 -21.42
CA ASN A 102 31.43 -15.22 -20.05
C ASN A 102 31.78 -13.78 -19.62
N GLN A 103 30.93 -12.81 -19.97
CA GLN A 103 31.17 -11.40 -19.69
C GLN A 103 29.88 -10.68 -19.29
N ALA A 104 29.98 -9.80 -18.28
CA ALA A 104 28.88 -9.00 -17.72
C ALA A 104 27.59 -9.80 -17.44
N GLY A 105 27.74 -11.01 -16.93
CA GLY A 105 26.65 -11.92 -16.52
C GLY A 105 26.01 -12.74 -17.64
N ILE A 106 26.49 -12.62 -18.88
CA ILE A 106 26.11 -13.52 -19.98
C ILE A 106 27.12 -14.68 -20.04
N GLU A 107 26.66 -15.91 -19.84
CA GLU A 107 27.49 -17.11 -19.87
C GLU A 107 27.77 -17.54 -21.32
N LYS A 108 26.71 -17.75 -22.09
CA LYS A 108 26.79 -18.28 -23.46
C LYS A 108 25.55 -17.94 -24.28
N VAL A 109 25.70 -17.97 -25.60
CA VAL A 109 24.59 -17.94 -26.56
C VAL A 109 24.54 -19.25 -27.32
N SER A 110 23.39 -19.91 -27.33
CA SER A 110 23.15 -21.09 -28.15
C SER A 110 22.18 -20.74 -29.27
N SER A 111 22.42 -21.26 -30.47
CA SER A 111 21.56 -21.02 -31.62
C SER A 111 21.28 -22.33 -32.34
N HIS A 112 20.01 -22.56 -32.69
CA HIS A 112 19.62 -23.77 -33.40
C HIS A 112 18.34 -23.54 -34.19
N VAL A 113 18.22 -24.22 -35.33
CA VAL A 113 17.01 -24.19 -36.15
C VAL A 113 16.12 -25.38 -35.78
N LYS A 114 14.87 -25.11 -35.43
CA LYS A 114 13.84 -26.12 -35.19
C LYS A 114 12.58 -25.77 -35.96
N GLU A 115 12.09 -26.70 -36.79
CA GLU A 115 10.85 -26.52 -37.56
C GLU A 115 10.80 -25.24 -38.43
N GLY A 116 11.94 -24.79 -38.99
CA GLY A 116 12.01 -23.58 -39.83
C GLY A 116 12.06 -22.26 -39.05
N MET A 117 12.29 -22.33 -37.73
CA MET A 117 12.49 -21.18 -36.85
C MET A 117 13.89 -21.23 -36.26
N LEU A 118 14.63 -20.12 -36.35
CA LEU A 118 15.89 -19.94 -35.66
C LEU A 118 15.59 -19.53 -34.21
N LEU A 119 16.05 -20.33 -33.26
CA LEU A 119 15.96 -20.08 -31.83
C LEU A 119 17.36 -19.75 -31.31
N VAL A 120 17.53 -18.49 -30.88
CA VAL A 120 18.75 -17.98 -30.24
C VAL A 120 18.49 -17.81 -28.74
N THR A 121 19.21 -18.54 -27.91
CA THR A 121 19.04 -18.55 -26.44
C THR A 121 20.28 -17.99 -25.78
N VAL A 122 20.13 -16.86 -25.07
CA VAL A 122 21.15 -16.18 -24.28
C VAL A 122 21.03 -16.66 -22.83
N HIS A 123 22.04 -17.39 -22.35
CA HIS A 123 22.12 -17.89 -20.97
C HIS A 123 22.86 -16.90 -20.09
N MET A 124 22.31 -16.64 -18.90
CA MET A 124 22.80 -15.62 -17.98
C MET A 124 22.88 -16.17 -16.55
N ASP A 125 23.68 -15.53 -15.70
CA ASP A 125 23.83 -15.86 -14.28
C ASP A 125 22.61 -15.46 -13.43
N SER A 126 21.98 -14.33 -13.77
CA SER A 126 20.72 -13.83 -13.22
C SER A 126 19.91 -13.11 -14.30
N LEU A 127 18.63 -12.82 -14.04
CA LEU A 127 17.76 -12.13 -15.01
C LEU A 127 18.05 -10.63 -14.98
N LYS A 128 18.47 -10.07 -16.12
CA LYS A 128 18.92 -8.68 -16.27
C LYS A 128 17.94 -7.86 -17.12
N ILE A 129 18.00 -6.53 -17.00
CA ILE A 129 17.18 -5.63 -17.80
C ILE A 129 17.65 -5.74 -19.25
N TYR A 130 16.73 -5.84 -20.21
CA TYR A 130 17.08 -6.00 -21.61
C TYR A 130 16.31 -5.05 -22.53
N GLN A 131 16.93 -4.67 -23.64
CA GLN A 131 16.31 -3.95 -24.74
C GLN A 131 16.74 -4.60 -26.05
N THR A 132 15.77 -4.87 -26.92
CA THR A 132 16.05 -5.37 -28.26
C THR A 132 15.79 -4.28 -29.29
N THR A 133 16.74 -4.03 -30.18
CA THR A 133 16.53 -3.15 -31.33
C THR A 133 16.91 -3.86 -32.63
N VAL A 134 16.02 -3.75 -33.62
CA VAL A 134 16.22 -4.31 -34.96
C VAL A 134 16.51 -3.16 -35.91
N LYS A 135 17.67 -3.18 -36.57
CA LYS A 135 18.08 -2.17 -37.54
C LYS A 135 18.68 -2.86 -38.77
N ASN A 136 17.92 -2.88 -39.85
CA ASN A 136 18.27 -3.54 -41.11
C ASN A 136 18.61 -5.03 -40.87
N ASN A 137 19.87 -5.43 -41.04
CA ASN A 137 20.35 -6.79 -40.86
C ASN A 137 20.96 -7.07 -39.47
N LEU A 138 20.83 -6.12 -38.54
CA LEU A 138 21.36 -6.21 -37.18
C LEU A 138 20.23 -6.29 -36.16
N VAL A 139 20.32 -7.27 -35.27
CA VAL A 139 19.45 -7.40 -34.10
C VAL A 139 20.33 -7.27 -32.87
N SER A 140 20.19 -6.16 -32.17
CA SER A 140 20.94 -5.86 -30.95
C SER A 140 20.08 -6.19 -29.73
N LEU A 141 20.66 -6.92 -28.78
CA LEU A 141 20.13 -7.19 -27.45
C LEU A 141 21.07 -6.50 -26.46
N HIS A 142 20.65 -5.36 -25.93
CA HIS A 142 21.37 -4.68 -24.87
C HIS A 142 20.89 -5.22 -23.52
N VAL A 143 21.80 -5.72 -22.71
CA VAL A 143 21.53 -6.29 -21.38
C VAL A 143 22.28 -5.47 -20.34
N SER A 144 21.62 -5.03 -19.27
CA SER A 144 22.21 -4.20 -18.22
C SER A 144 21.70 -4.59 -16.82
N ASP A 145 22.57 -4.46 -15.83
CA ASP A 145 22.23 -4.51 -14.41
C ASP A 145 21.58 -3.19 -13.91
N ASN A 146 21.74 -2.10 -14.67
CA ASN A 146 21.27 -0.75 -14.35
C ASN A 146 20.30 -0.23 -15.41
N MET A 147 19.64 0.91 -15.16
CA MET A 147 18.71 1.52 -16.12
C MET A 147 19.38 1.77 -17.48
N LEU A 148 18.87 1.15 -18.55
CA LEU A 148 19.32 1.44 -19.91
C LEU A 148 18.90 2.88 -20.27
N SER A 149 19.87 3.80 -20.30
CA SER A 149 19.61 5.17 -20.73
C SER A 149 19.22 5.20 -22.21
N SER A 150 17.93 5.33 -22.51
CA SER A 150 17.49 5.75 -23.84
C SER A 150 17.89 7.22 -24.04
N ALA A 151 18.38 7.53 -25.24
CA ALA A 151 18.93 8.84 -25.57
C ALA A 151 17.93 9.98 -25.25
N LYS A 152 18.30 10.84 -24.29
CA LYS A 152 17.59 12.08 -23.92
C LYS A 152 17.40 12.99 -25.14
N SER A 153 16.16 13.44 -25.33
CA SER A 153 15.88 14.78 -25.86
C SER A 153 15.64 15.72 -24.68
N ASP A 154 16.29 16.87 -24.72
CA ASP A 154 16.28 17.92 -23.72
C ASP A 154 14.88 18.35 -23.26
N SER A 155 14.66 18.31 -21.95
CA SER A 155 13.98 19.40 -21.24
C SER A 155 14.43 19.42 -19.80
N SER A 156 15.14 20.48 -19.45
CA SER A 156 15.51 20.88 -18.10
C SER A 156 14.27 21.35 -17.33
N ASP A 157 13.92 20.68 -16.24
CA ASP A 157 13.49 21.39 -15.04
C ASP A 157 13.89 20.59 -13.79
N GLY A 158 14.37 21.33 -12.79
CA GLY A 158 14.98 20.79 -11.59
C GLY A 158 13.96 20.57 -10.47
N SER A 159 13.87 19.34 -10.01
CA SER A 159 13.39 19.02 -8.66
C SER A 159 14.17 17.81 -8.17
N THR A 160 15.04 18.03 -7.19
CA THR A 160 15.61 16.98 -6.34
C THR A 160 14.51 16.43 -5.45
N ASP A 161 13.90 15.35 -5.91
CA ASP A 161 13.21 14.37 -5.09
C ASP A 161 13.86 13.02 -5.45
N ASP A 162 14.37 12.31 -4.45
CA ASP A 162 14.91 10.93 -4.58
C ASP A 162 13.74 9.99 -4.92
N THR A 163 13.18 10.15 -6.12
CA THR A 163 12.15 9.29 -6.67
C THR A 163 12.85 8.09 -7.29
N ALA A 164 12.53 6.90 -6.78
CA ALA A 164 12.87 5.64 -7.42
C ALA A 164 12.51 5.75 -8.91
N SER A 165 13.53 5.76 -9.77
CA SER A 165 13.33 6.04 -11.19
C SER A 165 12.80 4.78 -11.86
N TYR A 166 11.48 4.69 -11.93
CA TYR A 166 10.78 3.60 -12.60
C TYR A 166 11.00 3.67 -14.13
N ILE A 167 11.35 2.54 -14.76
CA ILE A 167 11.59 2.41 -16.21
C ILE A 167 10.32 2.04 -16.98
N ASN A 168 9.29 1.57 -16.28
CA ASN A 168 8.02 1.14 -16.86
C ASN A 168 6.88 1.43 -15.86
N THR A 169 5.64 1.36 -16.30
CA THR A 169 4.47 1.60 -15.46
C THR A 169 3.37 0.60 -15.79
N ILE A 170 2.76 -0.01 -14.78
CA ILE A 170 1.54 -0.80 -14.92
C ILE A 170 0.39 0.17 -15.20
N GLN A 171 -0.19 0.07 -16.39
CA GLN A 171 -1.28 0.93 -16.87
C GLN A 171 -2.65 0.40 -16.47
N SER A 172 -2.83 -0.93 -16.47
CA SER A 172 -4.06 -1.55 -16.02
C SER A 172 -3.86 -3.03 -15.70
N ILE A 173 -4.75 -3.58 -14.89
CA ILE A 173 -4.80 -5.00 -14.56
C ILE A 173 -6.22 -5.49 -14.87
N ASP A 174 -6.33 -6.51 -15.73
CA ASP A 174 -7.59 -7.15 -16.12
C ASP A 174 -7.61 -8.60 -15.62
N PHE A 175 -8.80 -9.09 -15.27
CA PHE A 175 -9.01 -10.45 -14.80
C PHE A 175 -10.03 -11.15 -15.67
N ARG A 176 -9.67 -12.34 -16.19
CA ARG A 176 -10.55 -13.13 -17.05
C ARG A 176 -10.64 -14.57 -16.60
N ARG A 177 -11.85 -15.12 -16.67
CA ARG A 177 -12.09 -16.56 -16.58
C ARG A 177 -11.93 -17.21 -17.95
N GLY A 178 -11.07 -18.22 -18.04
CA GLY A 178 -10.92 -19.06 -19.22
C GLY A 178 -12.01 -20.13 -19.33
N GLU A 179 -12.03 -20.85 -20.47
CA GLU A 179 -13.09 -21.82 -20.79
C GLU A 179 -13.13 -23.03 -19.84
N LYS A 180 -12.00 -23.39 -19.23
CA LYS A 180 -11.88 -24.51 -18.29
C LYS A 180 -11.96 -24.06 -16.83
N GLY A 181 -12.31 -22.80 -16.58
CA GLY A 181 -12.36 -22.22 -15.24
C GLY A 181 -11.00 -21.78 -14.69
N GLU A 182 -9.96 -21.73 -15.54
CA GLU A 182 -8.68 -21.12 -15.19
C GLU A 182 -8.82 -19.61 -15.01
N ALA A 183 -8.08 -19.06 -14.07
CA ALA A 183 -7.95 -17.62 -13.84
C ALA A 183 -6.84 -17.08 -14.74
N ARG A 184 -7.08 -15.98 -15.46
CA ARG A 184 -6.06 -15.27 -16.24
C ARG A 184 -5.97 -13.84 -15.75
N VAL A 185 -4.82 -13.50 -15.16
CA VAL A 185 -4.47 -12.14 -14.77
C VAL A 185 -3.66 -11.52 -15.91
N LEU A 186 -4.12 -10.39 -16.42
CA LEU A 186 -3.48 -9.64 -17.50
C LEU A 186 -3.01 -8.31 -16.94
N VAL A 187 -1.70 -8.07 -16.94
CA VAL A 187 -1.08 -6.82 -16.51
C VAL A 187 -0.59 -6.09 -17.76
N PHE A 188 -1.17 -4.94 -18.04
CA PHE A 188 -0.79 -4.08 -19.16
C PHE A 188 0.27 -3.09 -18.70
N LEU A 189 1.42 -3.14 -19.35
CA LEU A 189 2.58 -2.30 -19.11
C LEU A 189 2.63 -1.16 -20.12
N GLN A 190 3.26 -0.05 -19.76
CA GLN A 190 3.46 1.10 -20.63
C GLN A 190 4.49 0.81 -21.72
N ASP A 191 5.56 0.11 -21.36
CA ASP A 191 6.62 -0.34 -22.26
C ASP A 191 6.74 -1.88 -22.24
N THR A 192 7.38 -2.42 -23.27
CA THR A 192 7.83 -3.81 -23.38
C THR A 192 8.99 -4.14 -22.43
N GLN A 193 9.70 -3.13 -21.91
CA GLN A 193 10.82 -3.29 -20.99
C GLN A 193 10.35 -3.62 -19.57
N ALA A 194 10.32 -4.91 -19.19
CA ALA A 194 10.04 -5.32 -17.81
C ALA A 194 10.86 -6.55 -17.40
N ALA A 195 11.35 -6.52 -16.16
CA ALA A 195 11.92 -7.67 -15.48
C ALA A 195 10.88 -8.15 -14.46
N VAL A 196 10.14 -9.19 -14.83
CA VAL A 196 9.10 -9.79 -13.97
C VAL A 196 9.63 -11.08 -13.36
N ASP A 197 9.77 -11.12 -12.04
CA ASP A 197 10.00 -12.36 -11.32
C ASP A 197 8.67 -12.91 -10.81
N VAL A 198 8.42 -14.20 -11.03
CA VAL A 198 7.21 -14.87 -10.57
C VAL A 198 7.62 -16.06 -9.73
N HIS A 199 7.21 -16.06 -8.47
CA HIS A 199 7.50 -17.13 -7.54
C HIS A 199 6.31 -17.43 -6.64
N GLU A 200 6.31 -18.62 -6.05
CA GLU A 200 5.32 -19.04 -5.08
C GLU A 200 5.85 -18.81 -3.66
N SER A 201 5.06 -18.17 -2.81
CA SER A 201 5.39 -17.97 -1.39
C SER A 201 4.13 -18.07 -0.54
N GLY A 202 4.14 -18.96 0.46
CA GLY A 202 3.02 -19.13 1.39
C GLY A 202 1.70 -19.59 0.74
N GLY A 203 1.76 -20.29 -0.39
CA GLY A 203 0.55 -20.70 -1.14
C GLY A 203 -0.07 -19.58 -1.99
N LYS A 204 0.58 -18.42 -2.08
CA LYS A 204 0.22 -17.31 -2.97
C LYS A 204 1.21 -17.24 -4.15
N ILE A 205 0.76 -16.70 -5.27
CA ILE A 205 1.64 -16.42 -6.42
C ILE A 205 2.00 -14.94 -6.36
N ILE A 206 3.29 -14.65 -6.36
CA ILE A 206 3.82 -13.30 -6.30
C ILE A 206 4.48 -13.00 -7.64
N ALA A 207 3.98 -12.00 -8.35
CA ALA A 207 4.62 -11.42 -9.53
C ALA A 207 5.26 -10.07 -9.16
N GLU A 208 6.58 -10.01 -9.12
CA GLU A 208 7.38 -8.81 -8.84
C GLU A 208 7.85 -8.17 -10.14
N PHE A 209 7.37 -6.96 -10.41
CA PHE A 209 7.77 -6.14 -11.55
C PHE A 209 8.86 -5.16 -11.10
N HIS A 210 10.12 -5.52 -11.34
CA HIS A 210 11.27 -4.70 -10.95
C HIS A 210 11.33 -3.41 -11.76
N HIS A 211 11.71 -2.31 -11.11
CA HIS A 211 11.81 -0.97 -11.68
C HIS A 211 10.53 -0.51 -12.40
N THR A 212 9.38 -1.10 -12.07
CA THR A 212 8.09 -0.79 -12.71
C THR A 212 7.19 -0.12 -11.69
N ASP A 213 6.68 1.06 -12.03
CA ASP A 213 5.71 1.79 -11.21
C ASP A 213 4.31 1.19 -11.36
N ILE A 214 3.44 1.50 -10.41
CA ILE A 214 2.00 1.22 -10.48
C ILE A 214 1.25 2.51 -10.11
N LEU A 215 0.24 2.86 -10.89
CA LEU A 215 -0.60 4.02 -10.63
C LEU A 215 -1.34 3.84 -9.29
N ASP A 216 -1.49 4.92 -8.52
CA ASP A 216 -2.13 4.84 -7.20
C ASP A 216 -3.58 4.32 -7.27
N ASP A 217 -4.29 4.60 -8.37
CA ASP A 217 -5.65 4.07 -8.65
C ASP A 217 -5.67 2.55 -8.85
N LEU A 218 -4.51 1.94 -9.10
CA LEU A 218 -4.34 0.50 -9.26
C LEU A 218 -3.84 -0.18 -7.98
N LEU A 219 -3.77 0.53 -6.85
CA LEU A 219 -3.46 -0.03 -5.53
C LEU A 219 -4.73 -0.47 -4.80
N TYR A 220 -5.22 -1.67 -5.14
CA TYR A 220 -6.43 -2.22 -4.57
C TYR A 220 -6.34 -3.74 -4.36
N GLU A 221 -7.29 -4.26 -3.58
CA GLU A 221 -7.62 -5.68 -3.54
C GLU A 221 -8.87 -5.94 -4.39
N LEU A 222 -8.75 -6.80 -5.39
CA LEU A 222 -9.84 -7.23 -6.26
C LEU A 222 -10.36 -8.57 -5.79
N ASP A 223 -11.59 -8.60 -5.28
CA ASP A 223 -12.32 -9.86 -5.05
C ASP A 223 -12.79 -10.43 -6.39
N VAL A 224 -12.28 -11.62 -6.72
CA VAL A 224 -12.60 -12.34 -7.96
C VAL A 224 -13.32 -13.66 -7.71
N LEU A 225 -13.82 -13.88 -6.48
CA LEU A 225 -14.51 -15.10 -6.09
C LEU A 225 -15.80 -15.33 -6.91
N ASP A 226 -16.52 -14.25 -7.22
CA ASP A 226 -17.77 -14.28 -8.01
C ASP A 226 -17.57 -14.76 -9.45
N PHE A 227 -16.34 -14.70 -9.98
CA PHE A 227 -16.05 -15.19 -11.32
C PHE A 227 -16.01 -16.73 -11.38
N GLY A 228 -16.00 -17.45 -10.25
CA GLY A 228 -16.00 -18.91 -10.24
C GLY A 228 -14.70 -19.50 -10.79
N THR A 229 -13.58 -18.88 -10.46
CA THR A 229 -12.22 -19.37 -10.73
C THR A 229 -11.57 -19.94 -9.47
N ILE A 230 -10.34 -20.41 -9.56
CA ILE A 230 -9.55 -20.85 -8.40
C ILE A 230 -8.84 -19.72 -7.66
N VAL A 231 -8.92 -18.48 -8.12
CA VAL A 231 -8.35 -17.32 -7.43
C VAL A 231 -9.47 -16.66 -6.62
N SER A 232 -9.19 -16.30 -5.36
CA SER A 232 -10.13 -15.57 -4.50
C SER A 232 -9.90 -14.06 -4.58
N SER A 233 -8.64 -13.63 -4.54
CA SER A 233 -8.30 -12.21 -4.58
C SER A 233 -7.01 -11.93 -5.34
N ILE A 234 -6.89 -10.70 -5.84
CA ILE A 234 -5.69 -10.14 -6.45
C ILE A 234 -5.40 -8.82 -5.75
N GLU A 235 -4.22 -8.70 -5.17
CA GLU A 235 -3.79 -7.52 -4.42
C GLU A 235 -2.52 -6.94 -5.03
N THR A 236 -2.44 -5.63 -5.08
CA THR A 236 -1.36 -4.89 -5.72
C THR A 236 -0.65 -3.98 -4.73
N PHE A 237 0.68 -3.99 -4.76
CA PHE A 237 1.51 -3.19 -3.87
C PHE A 237 2.53 -2.39 -4.67
N LYS A 238 2.82 -1.19 -4.17
CA LYS A 238 3.95 -0.37 -4.59
C LYS A 238 5.02 -0.44 -3.52
N GLU A 239 6.22 -0.89 -3.88
CA GLU A 239 7.40 -0.93 -3.02
C GLU A 239 8.52 -0.08 -3.66
N ASP A 240 9.59 0.19 -2.90
CA ASP A 240 10.73 0.96 -3.40
C ASP A 240 11.32 0.28 -4.66
N ASN A 241 11.17 0.95 -5.80
CA ASN A 241 11.70 0.53 -7.10
C ASN A 241 11.16 -0.82 -7.63
N LYS A 242 9.98 -1.29 -7.16
CA LYS A 242 9.26 -2.43 -7.75
C LYS A 242 7.76 -2.41 -7.44
N SER A 243 6.95 -3.00 -8.32
CA SER A 243 5.52 -3.22 -8.09
C SER A 243 5.25 -4.71 -7.90
N ARG A 244 4.41 -5.09 -6.94
CA ARG A 244 4.11 -6.49 -6.64
C ARG A 244 2.62 -6.77 -6.85
N VAL A 245 2.31 -7.78 -7.64
CA VAL A 245 0.95 -8.31 -7.79
C VAL A 245 0.89 -9.67 -7.09
N VAL A 246 0.07 -9.77 -6.05
CA VAL A 246 -0.15 -10.96 -5.24
C VAL A 246 -1.47 -11.58 -5.63
N ILE A 247 -1.44 -12.84 -6.07
CA ILE A 247 -2.62 -13.60 -6.46
C ILE A 247 -2.83 -14.67 -5.41
N GLU A 248 -4.03 -14.74 -4.83
CA GLU A 248 -4.38 -15.71 -3.79
C GLU A 248 -5.29 -16.81 -4.34
N PRO A 249 -4.77 -18.05 -4.50
CA PRO A 249 -5.57 -19.20 -4.90
C PRO A 249 -6.35 -19.82 -3.73
N ASN A 250 -7.54 -20.33 -4.00
CA ASN A 250 -8.42 -21.00 -3.03
C ASN A 250 -8.27 -22.53 -2.98
N SER A 251 -7.40 -23.11 -3.82
CA SER A 251 -7.12 -24.55 -3.88
C SER A 251 -5.75 -24.81 -4.52
N ALA A 252 -5.27 -26.07 -4.47
CA ALA A 252 -4.03 -26.46 -5.14
C ALA A 252 -4.05 -26.05 -6.62
N PHE A 253 -2.96 -25.43 -7.06
CA PHE A 253 -2.90 -24.71 -8.33
C PHE A 253 -1.62 -25.03 -9.09
N LYS A 254 -1.71 -24.91 -10.41
CA LYS A 254 -0.57 -24.78 -11.31
C LYS A 254 -0.66 -23.42 -11.97
N TYR A 255 0.48 -22.79 -12.19
CA TYR A 255 0.52 -21.51 -12.88
C TYR A 255 1.53 -21.52 -14.02
N THR A 256 1.21 -20.73 -15.03
CA THR A 256 2.11 -20.43 -16.15
C THR A 256 2.05 -18.93 -16.39
N PHE A 257 3.17 -18.34 -16.79
CA PHE A 257 3.21 -16.93 -17.11
C PHE A 257 3.97 -16.72 -18.43
N GLN A 258 3.60 -15.64 -19.12
CA GLN A 258 4.26 -15.19 -20.33
C GLN A 258 4.04 -13.69 -20.47
N GLN A 259 5.03 -12.98 -21.01
CA GLN A 259 4.88 -11.60 -21.45
C GLN A 259 4.92 -11.58 -22.97
N ILE A 260 3.91 -10.96 -23.58
CA ILE A 260 3.85 -10.74 -25.02
C ILE A 260 3.71 -9.23 -25.20
N GLU A 261 4.72 -8.62 -25.83
CA GLU A 261 4.83 -7.16 -25.97
C GLU A 261 4.75 -6.47 -24.58
N ASN A 262 3.74 -5.62 -24.40
CA ASN A 262 3.48 -4.89 -23.17
C ASN A 262 2.41 -5.56 -22.30
N VAL A 263 2.03 -6.82 -22.57
CA VAL A 263 1.03 -7.54 -21.78
C VAL A 263 1.68 -8.73 -21.08
N PHE A 264 1.77 -8.65 -19.76
CA PHE A 264 2.12 -9.80 -18.93
C PHE A 264 0.84 -10.59 -18.62
N SER A 265 0.87 -11.91 -18.82
CA SER A 265 -0.26 -12.79 -18.56
C SER A 265 0.16 -13.92 -17.61
N LEU A 266 -0.56 -14.06 -16.50
CA LEU A 266 -0.43 -15.14 -15.54
C LEU A 266 -1.70 -15.98 -15.58
N THR A 267 -1.58 -17.23 -15.99
CA THR A 267 -2.68 -18.20 -16.00
C THR A 267 -2.53 -19.13 -14.82
N VAL A 268 -3.55 -19.17 -13.97
CA VAL A 268 -3.65 -20.05 -12.80
C VAL A 268 -4.76 -21.05 -13.05
N GLU A 269 -4.39 -22.32 -13.13
CA GLU A 269 -5.33 -23.42 -13.31
C GLU A 269 -5.37 -24.31 -12.06
N LYS A 270 -6.53 -24.91 -11.81
CA LYS A 270 -6.67 -25.88 -10.73
C LYS A 270 -5.68 -27.00 -10.97
N ASP A 271 -4.85 -27.29 -9.98
CA ASP A 271 -3.97 -28.45 -10.08
C ASP A 271 -4.82 -29.72 -9.95
N ALA A 272 -5.26 -30.23 -11.10
CA ALA A 272 -5.98 -31.49 -11.19
C ALA A 272 -5.11 -32.69 -10.77
N SER A 273 -3.79 -32.53 -10.63
CA SER A 273 -2.93 -33.57 -10.04
C SER A 273 -3.12 -33.71 -8.52
N GLN A 274 -3.80 -32.74 -7.88
CA GLN A 274 -4.35 -32.87 -6.53
C GLN A 274 -5.85 -32.58 -6.48
N ARG A 275 -6.65 -33.37 -7.21
CA ARG A 275 -7.91 -33.99 -6.71
C ARG A 275 -8.60 -34.77 -7.82
N SER A 276 -8.31 -36.07 -7.89
CA SER A 276 -9.36 -37.05 -7.66
C SER A 276 -9.10 -37.70 -6.30
N PHE A 277 -9.48 -37.00 -5.24
CA PHE A 277 -9.61 -37.58 -3.89
C PHE A 277 -10.99 -38.27 -3.72
N LEU A 278 -11.60 -38.65 -4.85
CA LEU A 278 -12.83 -39.44 -4.97
C LEU A 278 -12.72 -40.47 -6.12
N ASP A 279 -11.52 -40.99 -6.41
CA ASP A 279 -11.32 -42.37 -6.88
C ASP A 279 -9.82 -42.69 -6.77
N GLY A 280 -9.44 -43.68 -5.96
CA GLY A 280 -8.07 -43.91 -5.49
C GLY A 280 -7.05 -44.39 -6.55
N GLY A 281 -6.52 -43.47 -7.34
CA GLY A 281 -5.40 -43.71 -8.27
C GLY A 281 -4.14 -42.95 -7.87
N LYS A 282 -3.10 -43.66 -7.41
CA LYS A 282 -1.74 -43.12 -7.22
C LYS A 282 -1.15 -42.76 -8.61
N GLU A 283 -0.40 -41.66 -8.75
CA GLU A 283 0.40 -41.42 -9.97
C GLU A 283 1.50 -42.47 -10.07
N TYR A 284 1.60 -43.10 -11.24
CA TYR A 284 2.51 -44.20 -11.50
C TYR A 284 3.56 -43.77 -12.52
N LEU A 285 4.80 -43.58 -12.07
CA LEU A 285 5.95 -43.06 -12.82
C LEU A 285 6.88 -44.19 -13.29
N GLY A 286 6.52 -45.44 -13.03
CA GLY A 286 7.33 -46.60 -13.34
C GLY A 286 7.49 -46.87 -14.84
N ARG A 287 8.66 -47.39 -15.22
CA ARG A 287 8.90 -47.93 -16.57
C ARG A 287 7.79 -48.93 -16.97
N PRO A 288 7.24 -48.84 -18.19
CA PRO A 288 6.14 -49.70 -18.63
C PRO A 288 6.62 -51.15 -18.78
N MET A 289 5.84 -52.09 -18.26
CA MET A 289 6.08 -53.52 -18.37
C MET A 289 4.87 -54.25 -18.95
N THR A 290 5.16 -55.35 -19.66
CA THR A 290 4.15 -56.25 -20.24
C THR A 290 4.39 -57.63 -19.67
N LEU A 291 3.40 -58.17 -18.94
CA LEU A 291 3.47 -59.46 -18.24
C LEU A 291 2.21 -60.25 -18.54
N ASN A 292 2.32 -61.56 -18.76
CA ASN A 292 1.17 -62.43 -18.95
C ASN A 292 1.39 -63.74 -18.21
N PHE A 293 0.73 -63.90 -17.08
CA PHE A 293 0.83 -65.07 -16.23
C PHE A 293 -0.55 -65.65 -15.92
N GLN A 294 -0.66 -66.97 -15.99
CA GLN A 294 -1.81 -67.73 -15.52
C GLN A 294 -1.36 -68.55 -14.31
N ASP A 295 -2.05 -68.39 -13.18
CA ASP A 295 -1.84 -69.14 -11.94
C ASP A 295 -0.39 -69.12 -11.39
N ILE A 296 0.19 -67.92 -11.30
CA ILE A 296 1.54 -67.72 -10.73
C ILE A 296 1.44 -67.33 -9.25
N SER A 297 2.41 -67.74 -8.43
CA SER A 297 2.46 -67.35 -7.02
C SER A 297 2.73 -65.85 -6.88
N VAL A 298 2.04 -65.18 -5.93
CA VAL A 298 2.18 -63.73 -5.72
C VAL A 298 3.62 -63.33 -5.40
N ARG A 299 4.35 -64.18 -4.67
CA ARG A 299 5.78 -64.00 -4.37
C ARG A 299 6.65 -63.97 -5.63
N ALA A 300 6.40 -64.88 -6.57
CA ALA A 300 7.13 -64.91 -7.84
C ALA A 300 6.84 -63.66 -8.69
N VAL A 301 5.58 -63.19 -8.70
CA VAL A 301 5.21 -61.94 -9.40
C VAL A 301 5.93 -60.74 -8.79
N LEU A 302 5.93 -60.60 -7.46
CA LEU A 302 6.63 -59.51 -6.77
C LEU A 302 8.14 -59.55 -7.04
N GLN A 303 8.74 -60.75 -7.06
CA GLN A 303 10.18 -60.92 -7.35
C GLN A 303 10.53 -60.54 -8.80
N ILE A 304 9.65 -60.83 -9.77
CA ILE A 304 9.82 -60.43 -11.17
C ILE A 304 9.74 -58.91 -11.31
N ILE A 305 8.78 -58.26 -10.62
CA ILE A 305 8.64 -56.80 -10.61
C ILE A 305 9.86 -56.12 -9.96
N ALA A 306 10.37 -56.69 -8.87
CA ALA A 306 11.56 -56.21 -8.17
C ALA A 306 12.84 -56.38 -9.01
N GLY A 307 13.05 -57.57 -9.59
CA GLY A 307 14.21 -57.87 -10.43
C GLY A 307 14.25 -57.12 -11.76
N TYR A 308 13.09 -56.62 -12.24
CA TYR A 308 13.05 -55.75 -13.41
C TYR A 308 13.47 -54.30 -13.11
N ASN A 309 13.40 -53.87 -11.85
CA ASN A 309 13.63 -52.48 -11.43
C ASN A 309 14.79 -52.30 -10.45
N ASP A 310 15.60 -53.35 -10.26
CA ASP A 310 16.82 -53.35 -9.43
C ASP A 310 16.63 -52.90 -7.97
N PHE A 311 15.47 -53.17 -7.36
CA PHE A 311 15.25 -52.90 -5.93
C PHE A 311 15.18 -54.20 -5.11
N ASN A 312 15.65 -54.11 -3.86
CA ASN A 312 15.64 -55.24 -2.94
C ASN A 312 14.22 -55.46 -2.39
N LEU A 313 13.69 -56.67 -2.54
CA LEU A 313 12.35 -57.05 -2.07
C LEU A 313 12.45 -58.01 -0.89
N VAL A 314 11.77 -57.68 0.20
CA VAL A 314 11.56 -58.58 1.35
C VAL A 314 10.08 -58.88 1.46
N THR A 315 9.71 -60.16 1.34
CA THR A 315 8.32 -60.64 1.44
C THR A 315 8.15 -61.48 2.69
N SER A 316 7.14 -61.19 3.52
CA SER A 316 6.88 -62.01 4.71
C SER A 316 6.42 -63.43 4.33
N ASP A 317 6.58 -64.39 5.24
CA ASP A 317 6.15 -65.78 5.03
C ASP A 317 4.61 -65.88 4.89
N SER A 318 3.90 -64.90 5.46
CA SER A 318 2.44 -64.74 5.40
C SER A 318 1.90 -64.38 4.01
N VAL A 319 2.76 -63.99 3.06
CA VAL A 319 2.35 -63.69 1.68
C VAL A 319 2.07 -64.99 0.91
N THR A 320 0.80 -65.37 0.83
CA THR A 320 0.33 -66.62 0.21
C THR A 320 -0.74 -66.38 -0.87
N GLY A 321 -0.86 -67.31 -1.82
CA GLY A 321 -1.87 -67.32 -2.87
C GLY A 321 -1.32 -67.15 -4.29
N ASN A 322 -2.16 -67.49 -5.26
CA ASN A 322 -1.87 -67.38 -6.69
C ASN A 322 -2.67 -66.22 -7.31
N ILE A 323 -2.14 -65.65 -8.39
CA ILE A 323 -2.77 -64.59 -9.16
C ILE A 323 -2.63 -64.87 -10.65
N THR A 324 -3.68 -64.58 -11.40
CA THR A 324 -3.66 -64.57 -12.88
C THR A 324 -3.69 -63.12 -13.31
N LEU A 325 -2.69 -62.70 -14.08
CA LEU A 325 -2.47 -61.28 -14.40
C LEU A 325 -1.98 -61.14 -15.84
N ARG A 326 -2.64 -60.25 -16.59
CA ARG A 326 -2.22 -59.83 -17.92
C ARG A 326 -2.10 -58.31 -17.95
N LEU A 327 -0.87 -57.82 -18.06
CA LEU A 327 -0.52 -56.40 -18.14
C LEU A 327 0.11 -56.13 -19.50
N ASN A 328 -0.24 -55.00 -20.11
CA ASN A 328 0.33 -54.57 -21.39
C ASN A 328 0.65 -53.08 -21.34
N GLY A 329 1.94 -52.74 -21.37
CA GLY A 329 2.39 -51.35 -21.33
C GLY A 329 2.02 -50.61 -20.03
N VAL A 330 1.94 -51.33 -18.90
CA VAL A 330 1.52 -50.78 -17.61
C VAL A 330 2.77 -50.42 -16.78
N PRO A 331 2.89 -49.21 -16.22
CA PRO A 331 3.95 -48.85 -15.27
C PRO A 331 4.14 -49.89 -14.15
N TRP A 332 5.38 -50.19 -13.78
CA TRP A 332 5.67 -51.26 -12.80
C TRP A 332 5.12 -51.00 -11.40
N ASP A 333 5.05 -49.74 -10.99
CA ASP A 333 4.49 -49.28 -9.72
C ASP A 333 2.97 -49.38 -9.71
N GLN A 334 2.32 -49.17 -10.87
CA GLN A 334 0.91 -49.49 -11.08
C GLN A 334 0.66 -50.99 -10.99
N ALA A 335 1.49 -51.78 -11.68
CA ALA A 335 1.43 -53.23 -11.64
C ALA A 335 1.59 -53.77 -10.20
N LEU A 336 2.57 -53.24 -9.46
CA LEU A 336 2.81 -53.56 -8.07
C LEU A 336 1.59 -53.21 -7.19
N ASP A 337 1.05 -51.99 -7.32
CA ASP A 337 -0.10 -51.57 -6.50
C ASP A 337 -1.35 -52.40 -6.77
N VAL A 338 -1.60 -52.78 -8.03
CA VAL A 338 -2.71 -53.67 -8.39
C VAL A 338 -2.53 -55.05 -7.77
N VAL A 339 -1.33 -55.63 -7.85
CA VAL A 339 -1.03 -56.94 -7.25
C VAL A 339 -1.19 -56.90 -5.73
N LEU A 340 -0.71 -55.84 -5.09
CA LEU A 340 -0.85 -55.65 -3.64
C LEU A 340 -2.33 -55.50 -3.24
N ARG A 341 -3.09 -54.65 -3.93
CA ARG A 341 -4.51 -54.36 -3.64
C ARG A 341 -5.42 -55.57 -3.80
N VAL A 342 -5.23 -56.37 -4.86
CA VAL A 342 -6.04 -57.58 -5.13
C VAL A 342 -5.86 -58.64 -4.04
N LYS A 343 -4.69 -58.67 -3.39
CA LYS A 343 -4.36 -59.66 -2.35
C LYS A 343 -4.34 -59.08 -0.94
N GLY A 344 -4.78 -57.84 -0.73
CA GLY A 344 -4.83 -57.20 0.58
C GLY A 344 -3.44 -56.99 1.22
N LEU A 345 -2.40 -56.89 0.39
CA LEU A 345 -1.04 -56.63 0.83
C LEU A 345 -0.77 -55.12 0.80
N ASP A 346 0.16 -54.67 1.63
CA ASP A 346 0.63 -53.29 1.63
C ASP A 346 2.18 -53.27 1.58
N LYS A 347 2.74 -52.10 1.28
CA LYS A 347 4.18 -51.91 1.10
C LYS A 347 4.74 -50.83 2.02
N ARG A 348 5.97 -51.02 2.51
CA ARG A 348 6.76 -50.00 3.20
C ARG A 348 8.15 -49.94 2.59
N MET A 349 8.64 -48.72 2.38
CA MET A 349 9.99 -48.46 1.90
C MET A 349 10.83 -48.07 3.09
N ASP A 350 11.89 -48.85 3.37
CA ASP A 350 12.93 -48.48 4.31
C ASP A 350 14.25 -48.36 3.55
N GLY A 351 14.60 -47.12 3.18
CA GLY A 351 15.72 -46.82 2.29
C GLY A 351 15.62 -47.51 0.93
N SER A 352 16.48 -48.50 0.69
CA SER A 352 16.57 -49.25 -0.59
C SER A 352 15.82 -50.59 -0.59
N ILE A 353 15.11 -50.90 0.50
CA ILE A 353 14.42 -52.18 0.69
C ILE A 353 12.91 -51.95 0.65
N LEU A 354 12.23 -52.63 -0.26
CA LEU A 354 10.77 -52.70 -0.32
C LEU A 354 10.30 -53.90 0.52
N MET A 355 9.60 -53.62 1.61
CA MET A 355 8.96 -54.63 2.44
C MET A 355 7.50 -54.80 2.02
N VAL A 356 7.09 -56.04 1.76
CA VAL A 356 5.71 -56.40 1.42
C VAL A 356 5.16 -57.44 2.41
N ALA A 357 4.04 -57.12 3.03
CA ALA A 357 3.32 -57.97 3.98
C ALA A 357 1.82 -57.65 3.94
N PRO A 358 0.95 -58.48 4.55
CA PRO A 358 -0.47 -58.16 4.72
C PRO A 358 -0.66 -56.80 5.39
N SER A 359 -1.62 -56.01 4.92
CA SER A 359 -1.86 -54.64 5.41
C SER A 359 -2.08 -54.58 6.92
N GLU A 360 -2.77 -55.57 7.48
CA GLU A 360 -3.03 -55.70 8.91
C GLU A 360 -1.74 -55.92 9.73
N GLU A 361 -0.79 -56.71 9.23
CA GLU A 361 0.48 -56.97 9.91
C GLU A 361 1.36 -55.70 9.95
N LEU A 362 1.39 -54.94 8.86
CA LEU A 362 2.13 -53.68 8.77
C LEU A 362 1.50 -52.59 9.64
N ALA A 363 0.18 -52.42 9.58
CA ALA A 363 -0.53 -51.46 10.43
C ALA A 363 -0.38 -51.80 11.92
N ALA A 364 -0.39 -53.09 12.28
CA ALA A 364 -0.17 -53.53 13.67
C ALA A 364 1.26 -53.25 14.14
N ARG A 365 2.28 -53.44 13.28
CA ARG A 365 3.67 -53.07 13.60
C ARG A 365 3.84 -51.57 13.76
N GLU A 366 3.31 -50.76 12.84
CA GLU A 366 3.39 -49.29 12.94
C GLU A 366 2.66 -48.78 14.17
N ALA A 367 1.47 -49.29 14.47
CA ALA A 367 0.75 -48.94 15.69
C ALA A 367 1.55 -49.33 16.94
N LYS A 368 2.25 -50.46 16.91
CA LYS A 368 3.15 -50.90 17.99
C LYS A 368 4.38 -50.00 18.10
N ASP A 369 4.98 -49.61 16.98
CA ASP A 369 6.18 -48.76 16.95
C ASP A 369 5.86 -47.32 17.36
N LEU A 370 4.72 -46.77 16.93
CA LEU A 370 4.21 -45.47 17.38
C LEU A 370 3.83 -45.50 18.87
N LYS A 371 3.18 -46.57 19.34
CA LYS A 371 2.93 -46.77 20.78
C LYS A 371 4.23 -46.93 21.55
N ALA A 372 5.23 -47.61 21.00
CA ALA A 372 6.54 -47.75 21.63
C ALA A 372 7.25 -46.39 21.70
N LYS A 373 7.21 -45.59 20.63
CA LYS A 373 7.73 -44.22 20.63
C LYS A 373 7.01 -43.33 21.66
N GLN A 374 5.68 -43.40 21.71
CA GLN A 374 4.89 -42.67 22.70
C GLN A 374 5.19 -43.14 24.13
N GLN A 375 5.34 -44.44 24.36
CA GLN A 375 5.76 -44.98 25.65
C GLN A 375 7.18 -44.57 26.02
N VAL A 376 8.09 -44.50 25.05
CA VAL A 376 9.44 -43.98 25.28
C VAL A 376 9.37 -42.52 25.71
N GLU A 377 8.62 -41.69 24.99
CA GLU A 377 8.39 -40.27 25.31
C GLU A 377 7.73 -40.10 26.70
N ASP A 378 6.74 -40.92 27.03
CA ASP A 378 6.07 -40.94 28.33
C ASP A 378 6.98 -41.41 29.48
N LEU A 379 8.02 -42.19 29.18
CA LEU A 379 9.00 -42.70 30.14
C LEU A 379 10.27 -41.85 30.19
N GLU A 380 10.38 -40.81 29.36
CA GLU A 380 11.53 -39.91 29.42
C GLU A 380 11.64 -39.24 30.80
N PRO A 381 12.87 -39.11 31.34
CA PRO A 381 13.10 -38.45 32.62
C PRO A 381 12.84 -36.94 32.49
N LEU A 382 12.17 -36.40 33.51
CA LEU A 382 11.91 -34.96 33.63
C LEU A 382 13.07 -34.31 34.38
N TYR A 383 13.58 -33.21 33.85
CA TYR A 383 14.60 -32.38 34.47
C TYR A 383 13.98 -31.06 34.95
N SER A 384 14.59 -30.46 35.97
CA SER A 384 14.20 -29.14 36.46
C SER A 384 15.28 -28.14 36.15
N GLU A 385 14.91 -27.04 35.50
CA GLU A 385 15.81 -25.97 35.14
C GLU A 385 15.26 -24.60 35.56
N TYR A 386 16.18 -23.71 35.95
CA TYR A 386 15.90 -22.34 36.33
C TYR A 386 16.35 -21.41 35.19
N ILE A 387 15.41 -20.63 34.66
CA ILE A 387 15.68 -19.64 33.61
C ILE A 387 15.35 -18.26 34.16
N ARG A 388 16.37 -17.41 34.31
CA ARG A 388 16.21 -16.04 34.78
C ARG A 388 15.91 -15.12 33.61
N LEU A 389 14.89 -14.27 33.77
CA LEU A 389 14.51 -13.24 32.80
C LEU A 389 15.08 -11.87 33.21
N ASN A 390 15.51 -11.08 32.23
CA ASN A 390 16.17 -9.80 32.45
C ASN A 390 15.26 -8.61 32.23
N TYR A 391 14.40 -8.64 31.19
CA TYR A 391 13.59 -7.50 30.77
C TYR A 391 12.09 -7.78 30.98
N ALA A 392 11.61 -8.92 30.51
CA ALA A 392 10.21 -9.30 30.64
C ALA A 392 9.86 -9.87 32.02
N LYS A 393 8.57 -9.84 32.38
CA LYS A 393 8.08 -10.47 33.61
C LYS A 393 7.94 -11.97 33.40
N ALA A 394 8.43 -12.74 34.38
CA ALA A 394 8.32 -14.20 34.39
C ALA A 394 6.87 -14.71 34.45
N GLU A 395 5.95 -13.91 34.99
CA GLU A 395 4.52 -14.25 35.03
C GLU A 395 3.91 -14.32 33.63
N ASP A 396 4.15 -13.29 32.79
CA ASP A 396 3.66 -13.23 31.41
C ASP A 396 4.16 -14.43 30.58
N PHE A 397 5.42 -14.83 30.76
CA PHE A 397 5.98 -16.03 30.11
C PHE A 397 5.36 -17.32 30.63
N ALA A 398 5.10 -17.44 31.93
CA ALA A 398 4.47 -18.63 32.48
C ALA A 398 3.03 -18.80 31.97
N ASP A 399 2.32 -17.70 31.75
CA ASP A 399 0.97 -17.73 31.17
C ASP A 399 1.00 -18.15 29.69
N LEU A 400 1.98 -17.67 28.92
CA LEU A 400 2.21 -18.15 27.54
C LEU A 400 2.49 -19.66 27.49
N LEU A 401 3.30 -20.18 28.43
CA LEU A 401 3.66 -21.60 28.47
C LEU A 401 2.52 -22.51 28.97
N LYS A 402 1.56 -21.98 29.74
CA LYS A 402 0.40 -22.73 30.27
C LYS A 402 -0.80 -22.73 29.32
N THR A 403 -0.75 -22.01 28.21
CA THR A 403 -1.90 -21.90 27.29
C THR A 403 -2.06 -23.21 26.49
N ASP A 404 -3.23 -23.84 26.59
CA ASP A 404 -3.54 -25.18 26.02
C ASP A 404 -3.44 -25.27 24.49
N THR A 405 -3.50 -24.14 23.78
CA THR A 405 -3.58 -24.11 22.31
C THR A 405 -2.23 -24.25 21.62
N ASN A 406 -1.12 -23.93 22.30
CA ASN A 406 0.26 -23.98 21.77
C ASN A 406 1.27 -24.29 22.90
N SER A 407 1.01 -25.33 23.70
CA SER A 407 1.91 -25.67 24.80
C SER A 407 3.24 -26.23 24.28
N ILE A 408 4.31 -25.45 24.44
CA ILE A 408 5.70 -25.89 24.19
C ILE A 408 6.14 -26.91 25.26
N ILE A 409 5.43 -26.94 26.39
CA ILE A 409 5.63 -27.91 27.47
C ILE A 409 4.82 -29.19 27.22
N THR A 410 5.35 -30.33 27.70
CA THR A 410 4.63 -31.61 27.64
C THR A 410 3.48 -31.62 28.65
N PRO A 411 2.48 -32.52 28.49
CA PRO A 411 1.39 -32.66 29.47
C PRO A 411 1.86 -33.02 30.90
N ARG A 412 3.07 -33.57 31.03
CA ARG A 412 3.70 -33.91 32.32
C ARG A 412 4.56 -32.77 32.87
N GLY A 413 4.82 -31.76 32.04
CA GLY A 413 5.61 -30.60 32.38
C GLY A 413 4.88 -29.67 33.34
N SER A 414 5.64 -28.95 34.16
CA SER A 414 5.08 -27.88 34.99
C SER A 414 5.97 -26.64 34.96
N VAL A 415 5.32 -25.48 34.99
CA VAL A 415 5.98 -24.17 35.02
C VAL A 415 5.52 -23.41 36.24
N SER A 416 6.48 -22.91 37.01
CA SER A 416 6.26 -22.08 38.20
C SER A 416 7.17 -20.85 38.15
N VAL A 417 6.76 -19.78 38.81
CA VAL A 417 7.46 -18.48 38.78
C VAL A 417 7.92 -18.13 40.18
N ASP A 418 9.19 -17.79 40.34
CA ASP A 418 9.66 -17.05 41.52
C ASP A 418 9.66 -15.54 41.19
N GLN A 419 8.61 -14.84 41.65
CA GLN A 419 8.44 -13.40 41.42
C GLN A 419 9.56 -12.57 42.06
N ARG A 420 10.15 -13.02 43.17
CA ARG A 420 11.18 -12.25 43.88
C ARG A 420 12.48 -12.17 43.09
N THR A 421 12.79 -13.21 42.30
CA THR A 421 14.03 -13.31 41.51
C THR A 421 13.79 -13.22 40.00
N ASN A 422 12.54 -13.00 39.57
CA ASN A 422 12.11 -13.01 38.16
C ASN A 422 12.63 -14.24 37.40
N THR A 423 12.46 -15.43 38.01
CA THR A 423 12.99 -16.69 37.49
C THR A 423 11.85 -17.67 37.21
N LEU A 424 11.89 -18.28 36.03
CA LEU A 424 11.04 -19.40 35.64
C LEU A 424 11.67 -20.71 36.14
N LEU A 425 10.91 -21.47 36.92
CA LEU A 425 11.22 -22.84 37.28
C LEU A 425 10.39 -23.76 36.38
N ILE A 426 11.07 -24.43 35.46
CA ILE A 426 10.47 -25.35 34.48
C ILE A 426 10.88 -26.76 34.86
N LYS A 427 9.91 -27.67 34.86
CA LYS A 427 10.14 -29.10 35.00
C LYS A 427 9.58 -29.82 33.78
N ASP A 428 10.42 -30.34 32.90
CA ASP A 428 9.98 -31.03 31.67
C ASP A 428 11.08 -31.93 31.06
N THR A 429 10.84 -32.51 29.88
CA THR A 429 11.86 -33.21 29.07
C THR A 429 12.93 -32.24 28.56
N VAL A 430 14.12 -32.76 28.25
CA VAL A 430 15.26 -31.95 27.77
C VAL A 430 14.91 -31.15 26.51
N LYS A 431 14.16 -31.77 25.59
CA LYS A 431 13.75 -31.15 24.32
C LYS A 431 12.82 -29.95 24.52
N SER A 432 11.85 -30.05 25.43
CA SER A 432 10.94 -28.96 25.75
C SER A 432 11.68 -27.81 26.45
N ILE A 433 12.54 -28.14 27.42
CA ILE A 433 13.35 -27.13 28.12
C ILE A 433 14.25 -26.35 27.15
N GLU A 434 14.89 -27.02 26.19
CA GLU A 434 15.70 -26.35 25.18
C GLU A 434 14.87 -25.45 24.25
N SER A 435 13.65 -25.87 23.93
CA SER A 435 12.72 -25.07 23.13
C SER A 435 12.27 -23.82 23.89
N VAL A 436 11.98 -23.94 25.19
CA VAL A 436 11.65 -22.78 26.04
C VAL A 436 12.85 -21.85 26.20
N ARG A 437 14.07 -22.37 26.35
CA ARG A 437 15.28 -21.54 26.38
C ARG A 437 15.43 -20.69 25.12
N ARG A 438 15.30 -21.31 23.94
CA ARG A 438 15.36 -20.60 22.65
C ARG A 438 14.28 -19.53 22.53
N MET A 439 13.07 -19.82 23.01
CA MET A 439 11.98 -18.84 23.05
C MET A 439 12.32 -17.66 23.97
N VAL A 440 12.81 -17.91 25.18
CA VAL A 440 13.21 -16.88 26.14
C VAL A 440 14.33 -16.00 25.56
N GLU A 441 15.37 -16.60 24.95
CA GLU A 441 16.47 -15.86 24.32
C GLU A 441 16.00 -14.95 23.17
N THR A 442 14.94 -15.34 22.46
CA THR A 442 14.40 -14.56 21.34
C THR A 442 13.46 -13.44 21.79
N LEU A 443 12.69 -13.66 22.86
CA LEU A 443 11.63 -12.74 23.30
C LEU A 443 12.04 -11.81 24.45
N ASP A 444 12.99 -12.18 25.30
CA ASP A 444 13.49 -11.36 26.42
C ASP A 444 14.48 -10.30 25.92
N ILE A 445 13.98 -9.37 25.11
CA ILE A 445 14.73 -8.22 24.58
C ILE A 445 14.30 -6.91 25.28
N PRO A 446 15.19 -5.91 25.40
CA PRO A 446 14.83 -4.62 25.97
C PRO A 446 13.76 -3.91 25.13
N VAL A 447 12.74 -3.37 25.79
CA VAL A 447 11.72 -2.55 25.14
C VAL A 447 12.27 -1.15 24.82
N LYS A 448 12.07 -0.70 23.59
CA LYS A 448 12.38 0.68 23.19
C LYS A 448 11.48 1.68 23.94
N GLN A 449 12.02 2.84 24.24
CA GLN A 449 11.28 3.96 24.83
C GLN A 449 10.98 5.02 23.78
N VAL A 450 9.85 5.70 23.94
CA VAL A 450 9.42 6.82 23.09
C VAL A 450 9.19 8.03 23.96
N VAL A 451 9.77 9.16 23.55
CA VAL A 451 9.43 10.47 24.07
C VAL A 451 8.38 11.08 23.15
N ILE A 452 7.27 11.52 23.71
CA ILE A 452 6.19 12.19 22.98
C ILE A 452 6.14 13.63 23.46
N GLU A 453 6.29 14.55 22.52
CA GLU A 453 6.04 15.98 22.73
C GLU A 453 4.76 16.35 21.98
N SER A 454 3.80 16.96 22.69
CA SER A 454 2.64 17.59 22.06
C SER A 454 2.79 19.10 22.21
N ARG A 455 2.34 19.87 21.23
CA ARG A 455 2.33 21.33 21.26
C ARG A 455 0.95 21.82 20.86
N MET A 456 0.30 22.54 21.75
CA MET A 456 -0.96 23.24 21.48
C MET A 456 -0.68 24.73 21.38
N VAL A 457 -1.01 25.33 20.25
CA VAL A 457 -0.82 26.76 19.98
C VAL A 457 -2.21 27.38 19.80
N THR A 458 -2.53 28.35 20.65
CA THR A 458 -3.76 29.15 20.52
C THR A 458 -3.37 30.60 20.24
N VAL A 459 -3.86 31.14 19.13
CA VAL A 459 -3.71 32.55 18.76
C VAL A 459 -5.07 33.23 18.88
N ARG A 460 -5.11 34.41 19.49
CA ARG A 460 -6.28 35.28 19.58
C ARG A 460 -5.91 36.68 19.11
N ASP A 461 -6.69 37.23 18.20
CA ASP A 461 -6.53 38.57 17.64
C ASP A 461 -7.88 39.28 17.66
N ASN A 462 -8.02 40.26 18.54
CA ASN A 462 -9.26 40.96 18.84
C ASN A 462 -9.09 42.44 18.53
N VAL A 463 -9.83 42.94 17.55
CA VAL A 463 -9.86 44.36 17.17
C VAL A 463 -11.25 44.92 17.46
N LYS A 464 -11.30 46.08 18.12
CA LYS A 464 -12.53 46.77 18.45
C LYS A 464 -12.41 48.25 18.14
N GLU A 465 -13.33 48.76 17.32
CA GLU A 465 -13.42 50.16 16.93
C GLU A 465 -14.80 50.72 17.30
N ASP A 466 -14.83 51.70 18.19
CA ASP A 466 -16.05 52.39 18.60
C ASP A 466 -15.93 53.90 18.32
N LEU A 467 -16.95 54.47 17.68
CA LEU A 467 -17.09 55.90 17.46
C LEU A 467 -18.48 56.37 17.92
N GLY A 468 -18.49 57.47 18.66
CA GLY A 468 -19.71 58.07 19.21
C GLY A 468 -19.68 59.58 19.14
N VAL A 469 -20.87 60.15 19.20
CA VAL A 469 -21.08 61.59 19.15
C VAL A 469 -22.21 61.97 20.10
N ARG A 470 -22.01 63.09 20.79
CA ARG A 470 -23.10 63.78 21.46
C ARG A 470 -23.03 65.27 21.17
N TRP A 471 -24.16 65.87 20.87
CA TRP A 471 -24.23 67.30 20.62
C TRP A 471 -25.62 67.82 20.96
N GLY A 472 -25.67 69.11 21.26
CA GLY A 472 -26.86 69.77 21.75
C GLY A 472 -26.93 71.21 21.27
N PHE A 473 -28.13 71.65 20.94
CA PHE A 473 -28.44 73.02 20.60
C PHE A 473 -29.48 73.52 21.61
N SER A 474 -29.18 74.66 22.21
CA SER A 474 -30.15 75.36 23.05
C SER A 474 -30.18 76.83 22.71
N ASP A 475 -31.36 77.42 22.68
CA ASP A 475 -31.54 78.83 22.30
C ASP A 475 -32.65 79.47 23.12
N GLN A 476 -32.44 80.72 23.53
CA GLN A 476 -33.44 81.51 24.24
C GLN A 476 -34.11 82.47 23.25
N GLN A 477 -35.43 82.37 23.11
CA GLN A 477 -36.24 83.20 22.21
C GLN A 477 -37.25 84.00 23.02
N GLY A 478 -36.77 85.03 23.72
CA GLY A 478 -37.61 85.85 24.62
C GLY A 478 -38.06 85.06 25.83
N THR A 479 -39.37 84.75 25.92
CA THR A 479 -39.97 83.91 26.97
C THR A 479 -40.04 82.42 26.60
N ASP A 480 -39.66 82.07 25.37
CA ASP A 480 -39.63 80.70 24.88
C ASP A 480 -38.18 80.18 24.82
N GLY A 481 -38.01 78.87 24.79
CA GLY A 481 -36.71 78.22 24.74
C GLY A 481 -36.73 76.97 23.87
N ILE A 482 -35.61 76.69 23.22
CA ILE A 482 -35.38 75.45 22.47
C ILE A 482 -34.22 74.72 23.16
N SER A 483 -34.34 73.40 23.34
CA SER A 483 -33.29 72.57 23.91
C SER A 483 -33.46 71.09 23.52
N GLY A 484 -32.64 70.20 24.07
CA GLY A 484 -32.73 68.75 23.89
C GLY A 484 -33.97 68.12 24.52
N THR A 485 -34.44 68.67 25.64
CA THR A 485 -35.66 68.23 26.35
C THR A 485 -36.60 69.39 26.65
N LEU A 486 -37.83 69.09 27.06
CA LEU A 486 -38.82 70.10 27.45
C LEU A 486 -38.40 70.83 28.74
N GLU A 487 -37.83 70.10 29.68
CA GLU A 487 -37.22 70.63 30.90
C GLU A 487 -36.03 71.56 30.57
N GLY A 488 -35.22 71.16 29.58
CA GLY A 488 -34.14 71.99 29.03
C GLY A 488 -34.65 73.28 28.37
N ALA A 489 -35.75 73.19 27.63
CA ALA A 489 -36.39 74.34 26.98
C ALA A 489 -36.95 75.33 28.01
N ASN A 490 -37.58 74.84 29.07
CA ASN A 490 -38.09 75.67 30.17
C ASN A 490 -36.97 76.31 31.01
N THR A 491 -35.84 75.64 31.18
CA THR A 491 -34.71 76.21 31.94
C THR A 491 -34.00 77.30 31.13
N ILE A 492 -33.82 77.11 29.83
CA ILE A 492 -33.20 78.13 28.97
C ILE A 492 -34.11 79.32 28.69
N SER A 493 -35.44 79.14 28.64
CA SER A 493 -36.38 80.26 28.51
C SER A 493 -36.34 81.23 29.71
N ASN A 494 -35.98 80.72 30.89
CA ASN A 494 -35.73 81.50 32.10
C ASN A 494 -34.32 82.14 32.15
N GLY A 495 -33.54 82.07 31.06
CA GLY A 495 -32.20 82.63 30.96
C GLY A 495 -31.11 81.84 31.69
N THR A 496 -31.40 80.59 32.09
CA THR A 496 -30.43 79.71 32.77
C THR A 496 -29.94 78.62 31.83
N ILE A 497 -28.64 78.34 31.83
CA ILE A 497 -28.08 77.27 30.99
C ILE A 497 -28.57 75.92 31.55
N PRO A 498 -29.26 75.08 30.74
CA PRO A 498 -29.72 73.77 31.19
C PRO A 498 -28.56 72.84 31.52
N SER A 499 -28.83 71.80 32.30
CA SER A 499 -27.87 70.74 32.58
C SER A 499 -27.45 70.02 31.29
N ILE A 500 -26.30 69.35 31.29
CA ILE A 500 -25.82 68.62 30.10
C ILE A 500 -26.81 67.53 29.65
N SER A 501 -27.49 66.87 30.58
CA SER A 501 -28.48 65.83 30.25
C SER A 501 -29.72 66.38 29.55
N ASP A 502 -30.07 67.64 29.80
CA ASP A 502 -31.31 68.25 29.29
C ASP A 502 -31.11 69.06 28.00
N ARG A 503 -29.85 69.29 27.60
CA ARG A 503 -29.52 70.12 26.43
C ARG A 503 -28.97 69.38 25.22
N LEU A 504 -28.59 68.10 25.38
CA LEU A 504 -28.13 67.27 24.27
C LEU A 504 -29.32 66.81 23.42
N ASN A 505 -29.30 67.10 22.12
CA ASN A 505 -30.30 66.61 21.16
C ASN A 505 -29.95 65.21 20.64
N VAL A 506 -28.66 64.96 20.46
CA VAL A 506 -28.11 63.64 20.13
C VAL A 506 -27.17 63.25 21.26
N ASN A 507 -27.41 62.09 21.86
CA ASN A 507 -26.59 61.57 22.95
C ASN A 507 -26.24 60.11 22.66
N LEU A 508 -25.30 59.92 21.73
CA LEU A 508 -24.79 58.62 21.32
C LEU A 508 -23.28 58.51 21.61
N PRO A 509 -22.81 58.77 22.85
CA PRO A 509 -21.40 58.55 23.20
C PRO A 509 -21.11 57.05 23.27
N ILE A 510 -19.84 56.70 23.11
CA ILE A 510 -19.37 55.34 23.40
C ILE A 510 -19.04 55.21 24.90
N THR A 511 -19.12 53.99 25.43
CA THR A 511 -18.73 53.68 26.81
C THR A 511 -17.25 53.32 26.84
N GLY A 512 -16.47 53.93 27.75
CA GLY A 512 -15.03 53.62 27.89
C GLY A 512 -14.15 54.18 26.76
N ALA A 513 -14.44 55.39 26.27
CA ALA A 513 -13.67 56.03 25.22
C ALA A 513 -12.17 56.17 25.57
N ALA A 514 -11.29 55.84 24.62
CA ALA A 514 -9.85 56.11 24.75
C ALA A 514 -9.54 57.60 24.61
N GLY A 515 -10.32 58.31 23.81
CA GLY A 515 -10.22 59.76 23.63
C GLY A 515 -11.59 60.40 23.51
N SER A 516 -11.75 61.58 24.12
CA SER A 516 -12.89 62.45 23.89
C SER A 516 -12.44 63.88 23.65
N ILE A 517 -13.16 64.57 22.74
CA ILE A 517 -12.99 66.00 22.51
C ILE A 517 -14.37 66.65 22.56
N GLY A 518 -14.60 67.41 23.62
CA GLY A 518 -15.82 68.20 23.82
C GLY A 518 -15.54 69.69 23.61
N MET A 519 -16.42 70.36 22.88
CA MET A 519 -16.32 71.79 22.60
C MET A 519 -17.68 72.46 22.81
N HIS A 520 -17.65 73.60 23.50
CA HIS A 520 -18.70 74.61 23.40
C HIS A 520 -18.43 75.41 22.13
N VAL A 521 -19.10 75.04 21.04
CA VAL A 521 -18.87 75.60 19.70
C VAL A 521 -19.32 77.06 19.63
N ALA A 522 -20.38 77.41 20.37
CA ALA A 522 -20.90 78.77 20.42
C ALA A 522 -21.57 79.05 21.76
N LYS A 523 -21.27 80.20 22.36
CA LYS A 523 -22.05 80.83 23.44
C LYS A 523 -22.26 82.29 23.09
N LEU A 524 -23.41 82.63 22.53
CA LEU A 524 -23.71 83.98 22.10
C LEU A 524 -24.44 84.75 23.21
N ALA A 525 -24.34 86.09 23.20
CA ALA A 525 -24.97 86.98 24.18
C ALA A 525 -26.51 86.93 24.13
N ASN A 526 -27.10 86.36 23.08
CA ASN A 526 -28.52 86.12 22.89
C ASN A 526 -29.03 84.83 23.55
N GLY A 527 -28.18 84.06 24.24
CA GLY A 527 -28.57 82.82 24.92
C GLY A 527 -28.40 81.55 24.08
N THR A 528 -27.92 81.63 22.83
CA THR A 528 -27.64 80.45 22.00
C THR A 528 -26.41 79.70 22.51
N LEU A 529 -26.55 78.38 22.69
CA LEU A 529 -25.51 77.43 23.08
C LEU A 529 -25.45 76.25 22.08
N LEU A 530 -24.26 75.94 21.59
CA LEU A 530 -24.00 74.75 20.79
C LEU A 530 -22.88 73.93 21.45
N ASP A 531 -23.20 72.69 21.80
CA ASP A 531 -22.27 71.72 22.36
C ASP A 531 -22.02 70.60 21.36
N LEU A 532 -20.75 70.20 21.18
CA LEU A 532 -20.37 69.05 20.37
C LEU A 532 -19.27 68.28 21.08
N GLU A 533 -19.43 66.96 21.17
CA GLU A 533 -18.41 66.06 21.66
C GLU A 533 -18.32 64.80 20.81
N LEU A 534 -17.09 64.44 20.49
CA LEU A 534 -16.74 63.19 19.83
C LEU A 534 -16.02 62.29 20.83
N THR A 535 -16.39 61.02 20.84
CA THR A 535 -15.79 59.97 21.67
C THR A 535 -15.35 58.84 20.75
N ALA A 536 -14.11 58.39 20.86
CA ALA A 536 -13.55 57.32 20.04
C ALA A 536 -12.72 56.33 20.86
N LEU A 537 -12.70 55.08 20.43
CA LEU A 537 -11.90 53.99 20.95
C LEU A 537 -11.48 53.10 19.78
N GLU A 538 -10.20 52.78 19.73
CA GLU A 538 -9.65 51.71 18.90
C GLU A 538 -8.78 50.87 19.83
N GLU A 539 -9.11 49.60 19.97
CA GLU A 539 -8.43 48.64 20.85
C GLU A 539 -8.03 47.41 20.05
N GLU A 540 -6.76 47.04 20.16
CA GLU A 540 -6.21 45.83 19.54
C GLU A 540 -5.56 44.96 20.62
N ASN A 541 -6.06 43.73 20.77
CA ASN A 541 -5.60 42.75 21.73
C ASN A 541 -5.13 41.48 21.01
N ARG A 542 -3.83 41.22 21.05
CA ARG A 542 -3.22 40.00 20.48
C ARG A 542 -2.63 39.14 21.58
N GLY A 543 -2.95 37.85 21.54
CA GLY A 543 -2.44 36.86 22.49
C GLY A 543 -2.05 35.56 21.80
N GLU A 544 -0.91 35.01 22.19
CA GLU A 544 -0.43 33.69 21.77
C GLU A 544 -0.16 32.84 23.01
N ILE A 545 -0.72 31.65 23.06
CA ILE A 545 -0.57 30.69 24.15
C ILE A 545 0.00 29.40 23.57
N ILE A 546 1.16 28.96 24.08
CA ILE A 546 1.81 27.71 23.69
C ILE A 546 1.86 26.79 24.91
N ALA A 547 1.24 25.63 24.82
CA ALA A 547 1.32 24.56 25.81
C ALA A 547 2.06 23.36 25.22
N SER A 548 3.14 22.91 25.86
CA SER A 548 4.00 21.83 25.33
C SER A 548 4.23 20.68 26.32
N PRO A 549 3.22 19.84 26.61
CA PRO A 549 3.40 18.67 27.47
C PRO A 549 4.34 17.64 26.82
N ARG A 550 5.21 17.03 27.63
CA ARG A 550 6.18 16.03 27.20
C ARG A 550 6.18 14.84 28.15
N ILE A 551 6.18 13.63 27.61
CA ILE A 551 6.17 12.38 28.39
C ILE A 551 7.03 11.32 27.72
N THR A 552 7.72 10.50 28.52
CA THR A 552 8.47 9.34 28.04
C THR A 552 7.77 8.08 28.52
N THR A 553 7.58 7.11 27.64
CA THR A 553 7.00 5.81 28.00
C THR A 553 7.62 4.68 27.18
N ALA A 554 7.49 3.44 27.66
CA ALA A 554 7.89 2.26 26.92
C ALA A 554 6.91 1.94 25.78
N ASN A 555 7.37 1.21 24.77
CA ASN A 555 6.51 0.71 23.71
C ASN A 555 5.29 -0.04 24.27
N GLN A 556 4.10 0.23 23.74
CA GLN A 556 2.79 -0.33 24.14
C GLN A 556 2.35 -0.01 25.58
N GLN A 557 3.04 0.88 26.29
CA GLN A 557 2.68 1.25 27.65
C GLN A 557 1.98 2.62 27.69
N LYS A 558 0.73 2.61 28.16
CA LYS A 558 -0.07 3.83 28.37
C LYS A 558 0.57 4.73 29.43
N ALA A 559 0.70 6.01 29.12
CA ALA A 559 1.22 7.02 30.03
C ALA A 559 0.37 8.29 29.99
N ARG A 560 0.32 9.02 31.11
CA ARG A 560 -0.48 10.24 31.27
C ARG A 560 0.28 11.28 32.07
N ILE A 561 0.22 12.54 31.62
CA ILE A 561 0.69 13.72 32.36
C ILE A 561 -0.46 14.74 32.40
N GLU A 562 -0.70 15.33 33.57
CA GLU A 562 -1.72 16.36 33.75
C GLU A 562 -1.26 17.47 34.70
N GLN A 563 -1.67 18.71 34.40
CA GLN A 563 -1.41 19.89 35.23
C GLN A 563 -2.63 20.82 35.22
N GLY A 564 -3.08 21.25 36.39
CA GLY A 564 -4.15 22.24 36.52
C GLY A 564 -4.74 22.30 37.92
N THR A 565 -6.03 22.60 38.01
CA THR A 565 -6.74 22.79 39.27
C THR A 565 -8.05 21.99 39.30
N GLU A 566 -8.50 21.64 40.49
CA GLU A 566 -9.81 21.05 40.70
C GLU A 566 -10.79 22.12 41.21
N ILE A 567 -11.94 22.25 40.55
CA ILE A 567 -12.99 23.22 40.88
C ILE A 567 -14.07 22.47 41.66
N PRO A 568 -14.43 22.93 42.88
CA PRO A 568 -15.50 22.33 43.66
C PRO A 568 -16.89 22.75 43.15
N TYR A 569 -17.77 21.79 42.96
CA TYR A 569 -19.19 21.96 42.64
C TYR A 569 -20.05 21.48 43.80
N VAL A 570 -21.12 22.20 44.10
CA VAL A 570 -22.12 21.80 45.07
C VAL A 570 -23.23 21.01 44.37
N GLU A 571 -23.34 19.73 44.68
CA GLU A 571 -24.38 18.84 44.17
C GLU A 571 -25.38 18.51 45.26
N SER A 572 -26.66 18.39 44.89
CA SER A 572 -27.70 17.90 45.79
C SER A 572 -27.62 16.38 45.87
N ALA A 573 -27.28 15.84 47.05
CA ALA A 573 -27.31 14.41 47.30
C ALA A 573 -28.76 13.90 47.32
N SER A 574 -28.93 12.60 47.04
CA SER A 574 -30.23 11.91 47.07
C SER A 574 -30.93 11.95 48.44
N SER A 575 -30.20 12.25 49.51
CA SER A 575 -30.70 12.45 50.88
C SER A 575 -31.17 13.87 51.20
N GLY A 576 -31.05 14.83 50.26
CA GLY A 576 -31.32 16.25 50.48
C GLY A 576 -30.17 17.03 51.15
N ALA A 577 -29.04 16.38 51.44
CA ALA A 577 -27.81 17.03 51.88
C ALA A 577 -27.01 17.58 50.68
N THR A 578 -26.16 18.59 50.90
CA THR A 578 -25.23 19.10 49.88
C THR A 578 -23.91 18.32 49.94
N THR A 579 -23.45 17.82 48.80
CA THR A 579 -22.14 17.15 48.64
C THR A 579 -21.27 18.01 47.74
N VAL A 580 -19.98 18.12 48.03
CA VAL A 580 -19.01 18.83 47.19
C VAL A 580 -18.31 17.81 46.28
N THR A 581 -18.43 17.97 44.96
CA THR A 581 -17.71 17.17 43.94
C THR A 581 -16.65 18.03 43.27
N PHE A 582 -15.48 17.45 42.97
CA PHE A 582 -14.40 18.16 42.31
C PHE A 582 -14.39 17.82 40.82
N LYS A 583 -14.35 18.84 39.96
CA LYS A 583 -14.14 18.70 38.51
C LYS A 583 -12.78 19.26 38.13
N LYS A 584 -12.04 18.52 37.30
CA LYS A 584 -10.70 18.92 36.85
C LYS A 584 -10.80 19.96 35.75
N ALA A 585 -9.98 21.01 35.85
CA ALA A 585 -9.65 21.93 34.78
C ALA A 585 -8.13 21.84 34.57
N VAL A 586 -7.71 20.92 33.71
CA VAL A 586 -6.31 20.53 33.51
C VAL A 586 -5.93 20.53 32.04
N LEU A 587 -4.66 20.83 31.77
CA LEU A 587 -3.97 20.40 30.56
C LEU A 587 -3.55 18.94 30.77
N SER A 588 -4.00 18.03 29.91
CA SER A 588 -3.63 16.62 29.97
C SER A 588 -3.14 16.09 28.63
N LEU A 589 -2.14 15.22 28.67
CA LEU A 589 -1.68 14.39 27.56
C LEU A 589 -1.70 12.95 28.04
N GLU A 590 -2.50 12.13 27.40
CA GLU A 590 -2.57 10.70 27.59
C GLU A 590 -2.22 10.02 26.26
N VAL A 591 -1.25 9.11 26.30
CA VAL A 591 -0.69 8.50 25.09
C VAL A 591 -0.35 7.03 25.28
N THR A 592 -0.59 6.23 24.25
CA THR A 592 -0.07 4.87 24.12
C THR A 592 0.70 4.76 22.80
N PRO A 593 2.04 4.64 22.82
CA PRO A 593 2.81 4.50 21.60
C PRO A 593 2.95 3.04 21.18
N HIS A 594 3.00 2.79 19.87
CA HIS A 594 3.34 1.51 19.29
C HIS A 594 4.38 1.71 18.17
N ILE A 595 5.59 1.19 18.38
CA ILE A 595 6.69 1.28 17.42
C ILE A 595 6.58 0.13 16.40
N THR A 596 6.55 0.49 15.13
CA THR A 596 6.52 -0.46 14.00
C THR A 596 7.94 -0.90 13.60
N PRO A 597 8.09 -2.02 12.87
CA PRO A 597 9.41 -2.49 12.42
C PRO A 597 10.17 -1.51 11.52
N ASP A 598 9.47 -0.64 10.79
CA ASP A 598 10.03 0.44 9.95
C ASP A 598 10.38 1.72 10.75
N ASN A 599 10.45 1.64 12.08
CA ASN A 599 10.73 2.74 13.01
C ASN A 599 9.73 3.92 12.96
N LYS A 600 8.49 3.68 12.53
CA LYS A 600 7.40 4.64 12.73
C LYS A 600 6.74 4.40 14.08
N VAL A 601 5.97 5.39 14.54
CA VAL A 601 5.26 5.33 15.83
C VAL A 601 3.79 5.59 15.59
N ILE A 602 2.96 4.58 15.87
CA ILE A 602 1.52 4.73 16.00
C ILE A 602 1.27 5.31 17.40
N LEU A 603 0.49 6.38 17.48
CA LEU A 603 0.16 7.07 18.72
C LEU A 603 -1.35 7.10 18.90
N ASP A 604 -1.84 6.47 19.96
CA ASP A 604 -3.18 6.73 20.48
C ASP A 604 -3.10 7.92 21.42
N LEU A 605 -3.71 9.04 21.04
CA LEU A 605 -3.57 10.32 21.74
C LEU A 605 -4.92 10.82 22.25
N VAL A 606 -4.94 11.23 23.51
CA VAL A 606 -6.00 12.06 24.11
C VAL A 606 -5.32 13.29 24.71
N ILE A 607 -5.59 14.45 24.14
CA ILE A 607 -5.05 15.72 24.61
C ILE A 607 -6.23 16.61 25.00
N THR A 608 -6.23 17.07 26.25
CA THR A 608 -7.25 18.01 26.75
C THR A 608 -6.58 19.27 27.27
N GLN A 609 -7.23 20.41 27.06
CA GLN A 609 -6.88 21.69 27.67
C GLN A 609 -8.15 22.31 28.22
N ASP A 610 -8.35 22.10 29.52
CA ASP A 610 -9.49 22.63 30.24
C ASP A 610 -9.07 23.84 31.07
N THR A 611 -9.79 24.94 30.92
CA THR A 611 -9.54 26.19 31.64
C THR A 611 -10.76 26.63 32.43
N ARG A 612 -10.54 27.41 33.49
CA ARG A 612 -11.61 27.98 34.29
C ARG A 612 -12.34 29.04 33.45
N GLY A 613 -13.61 28.81 33.17
CA GLY A 613 -14.49 29.76 32.49
C GLY A 613 -15.16 30.75 33.45
N ASP A 614 -16.24 31.36 32.97
CA ASP A 614 -17.00 32.38 33.71
C ASP A 614 -17.76 31.82 34.92
N THR A 615 -18.11 32.71 35.84
CA THR A 615 -18.99 32.35 36.96
C THR A 615 -20.45 32.56 36.55
N VAL A 616 -21.20 31.46 36.44
CA VAL A 616 -22.61 31.43 36.05
C VAL A 616 -23.51 31.26 37.26
N GLN A 617 -24.69 31.88 37.23
CA GLN A 617 -25.69 31.69 38.27
C GLN A 617 -26.50 30.44 38.02
N THR A 618 -26.54 29.54 39.00
CA THR A 618 -27.34 28.31 38.97
C THR A 618 -28.40 28.36 40.09
N PRO A 619 -29.46 27.53 40.03
CA PRO A 619 -30.50 27.50 41.05
C PRO A 619 -30.00 27.18 42.48
N THR A 620 -28.83 26.56 42.59
CA THR A 620 -28.21 26.14 43.86
C THR A 620 -27.08 27.09 44.32
N GLY A 621 -26.76 28.13 43.54
CA GLY A 621 -25.71 29.11 43.82
C GLY A 621 -24.87 29.48 42.60
N SER A 622 -23.86 30.33 42.79
CA SER A 622 -22.89 30.64 41.72
C SER A 622 -21.96 29.44 41.49
N ALA A 623 -21.85 28.98 40.25
CA ALA A 623 -20.94 27.93 39.84
C ALA A 623 -20.00 28.46 38.76
N VAL A 624 -18.80 27.90 38.66
CA VAL A 624 -17.85 28.27 37.62
C VAL A 624 -18.04 27.35 36.42
N SER A 625 -18.01 27.84 35.18
CA SER A 625 -17.96 27.00 33.98
C SER A 625 -16.54 26.53 33.69
N ILE A 626 -16.39 25.51 32.85
CA ILE A 626 -15.09 25.03 32.38
C ILE A 626 -15.11 25.11 30.86
N ASP A 627 -14.14 25.82 30.31
CA ASP A 627 -13.93 25.88 28.86
C ASP A 627 -12.99 24.73 28.48
N THR A 628 -13.48 23.80 27.67
CA THR A 628 -12.77 22.57 27.32
C THR A 628 -12.33 22.57 25.87
N GLN A 629 -11.13 22.04 25.62
CA GLN A 629 -10.58 21.80 24.28
C GLN A 629 -10.01 20.38 24.28
N GLU A 630 -10.56 19.49 23.46
CA GLU A 630 -10.18 18.07 23.47
C GLU A 630 -9.99 17.53 22.06
N ILE A 631 -8.96 16.69 21.89
CA ILE A 631 -8.73 15.88 20.70
C ILE A 631 -8.43 14.44 21.11
N GLN A 632 -9.14 13.50 20.48
CA GLN A 632 -8.89 12.07 20.60
C GLN A 632 -8.68 11.52 19.18
N THR A 633 -7.49 10.98 18.92
CA THR A 633 -7.13 10.48 17.59
C THR A 633 -6.06 9.41 17.67
N GLN A 634 -5.95 8.63 16.60
CA GLN A 634 -4.86 7.70 16.36
C GLN A 634 -4.12 8.14 15.11
N VAL A 635 -2.80 8.31 15.20
CA VAL A 635 -1.97 8.76 14.08
C VAL A 635 -0.69 7.92 13.96
N LEU A 636 -0.24 7.71 12.72
CA LEU A 636 1.07 7.14 12.42
C LEU A 636 2.03 8.30 12.10
N VAL A 637 3.16 8.36 12.80
CA VAL A 637 4.15 9.43 12.63
C VAL A 637 5.54 8.84 12.52
N GLU A 638 6.38 9.42 11.67
CA GLU A 638 7.78 9.02 11.58
C GLU A 638 8.57 9.45 12.81
N ASN A 639 9.63 8.69 13.11
CA ASN A 639 10.49 8.99 14.25
C ASN A 639 11.15 10.38 14.13
N GLY A 640 10.86 11.25 15.09
CA GLY A 640 11.42 12.60 15.18
C GLY A 640 10.72 13.65 14.31
N GLN A 641 9.72 13.26 13.51
CA GLN A 641 8.94 14.20 12.71
C GLN A 641 7.75 14.75 13.49
N THR A 642 7.28 15.93 13.07
CA THR A 642 6.13 16.59 13.67
C THR A 642 4.96 16.54 12.72
N VAL A 643 3.80 16.10 13.19
CA VAL A 643 2.55 16.10 12.42
C VAL A 643 1.54 17.06 13.08
N VAL A 644 0.73 17.71 12.24
CA VAL A 644 -0.44 18.47 12.70
C VAL A 644 -1.59 17.50 12.91
N LEU A 645 -2.07 17.37 14.14
CA LEU A 645 -3.21 16.52 14.47
C LEU A 645 -4.54 17.15 14.04
N GLY A 646 -4.60 18.49 14.07
CA GLY A 646 -5.77 19.26 13.69
C GLY A 646 -5.75 20.67 14.27
N GLY A 647 -6.84 21.40 14.03
CA GLY A 647 -7.01 22.75 14.52
C GLY A 647 -8.42 23.28 14.35
N ILE A 648 -8.69 24.42 14.98
CA ILE A 648 -9.98 25.13 14.90
C ILE A 648 -9.69 26.58 14.58
N PHE A 649 -10.28 27.08 13.50
CA PHE A 649 -10.28 28.50 13.15
C PHE A 649 -11.68 29.08 13.31
N GLN A 650 -11.79 30.19 14.04
CA GLN A 650 -13.05 30.90 14.26
C GLN A 650 -12.83 32.39 14.01
N GLN A 651 -13.76 33.00 13.29
CA GLN A 651 -13.81 34.45 13.10
C GLN A 651 -15.22 34.97 13.39
N GLN A 652 -15.30 36.06 14.16
CA GLN A 652 -16.54 36.73 14.52
C GLN A 652 -16.43 38.22 14.21
N ILE A 653 -17.29 38.70 13.30
CA ILE A 653 -17.39 40.12 12.95
C ILE A 653 -18.78 40.62 13.37
N ILE A 654 -18.81 41.61 14.26
CA ILE A 654 -20.04 42.26 14.72
C ILE A 654 -19.97 43.74 14.35
N ASN A 655 -20.94 44.19 13.55
CA ASN A 655 -21.13 45.59 13.20
C ASN A 655 -22.44 46.09 13.81
N SER A 656 -22.35 47.09 14.69
CA SER A 656 -23.49 47.69 15.38
C SER A 656 -23.54 49.18 15.10
N VAL A 657 -24.70 49.66 14.62
CA VAL A 657 -24.93 51.08 14.31
C VAL A 657 -26.19 51.55 15.03
N LYS A 658 -26.01 52.50 15.94
CA LYS A 658 -27.11 53.23 16.59
C LYS A 658 -27.22 54.60 15.94
N LYS A 659 -28.38 54.99 15.42
CA LYS A 659 -28.53 56.26 14.69
C LYS A 659 -29.87 56.92 14.92
N VAL A 660 -29.90 58.24 14.72
CA VAL A 660 -31.14 59.00 14.59
C VAL A 660 -31.76 58.69 13.21
N PRO A 661 -33.05 58.29 13.15
CA PRO A 661 -33.72 58.04 11.87
C PRO A 661 -33.62 59.24 10.92
N LEU A 662 -33.49 58.97 9.62
CA LEU A 662 -33.30 59.96 8.55
C LEU A 662 -31.94 60.69 8.58
N LEU A 663 -31.60 61.35 9.69
CA LEU A 663 -30.41 62.22 9.81
C LEU A 663 -29.10 61.42 9.85
N GLY A 664 -29.11 60.21 10.40
CA GLY A 664 -27.94 59.33 10.45
C GLY A 664 -27.49 58.77 9.09
N ASP A 665 -28.33 58.88 8.06
CA ASP A 665 -28.08 58.33 6.72
C ASP A 665 -27.64 59.39 5.69
N ILE A 666 -27.53 60.65 6.10
CA ILE A 666 -27.06 61.73 5.23
C ILE A 666 -25.56 61.50 4.91
N PRO A 667 -25.15 61.51 3.63
CA PRO A 667 -23.74 61.42 3.25
C PRO A 667 -22.90 62.51 3.93
N TYR A 668 -21.71 62.15 4.41
CA TYR A 668 -20.76 63.00 5.16
C TYR A 668 -21.25 63.49 6.54
N LEU A 669 -22.48 64.01 6.64
CA LEU A 669 -23.03 64.61 7.87
C LEU A 669 -23.68 63.60 8.82
N GLY A 670 -24.10 62.43 8.33
CA GLY A 670 -24.78 61.42 9.13
C GLY A 670 -23.93 60.83 10.25
N THR A 671 -22.60 60.97 10.20
CA THR A 671 -21.67 60.61 11.28
C THR A 671 -21.94 61.39 12.57
N LEU A 672 -22.47 62.61 12.49
CA LEU A 672 -22.86 63.41 13.66
C LEU A 672 -24.18 62.94 14.30
N PHE A 673 -24.85 61.96 13.70
CA PHE A 673 -26.17 61.47 14.12
C PHE A 673 -26.18 59.95 14.35
N LYS A 674 -25.00 59.32 14.41
CA LYS A 674 -24.86 57.88 14.66
C LYS A 674 -23.65 57.57 15.54
N SER A 675 -23.72 56.42 16.21
CA SER A 675 -22.60 55.74 16.83
C SER A 675 -22.40 54.39 16.15
N THR A 676 -21.14 54.06 15.88
CA THR A 676 -20.73 52.82 15.23
C THR A 676 -19.83 52.04 16.18
N SER A 677 -19.99 50.71 16.18
CA SER A 677 -19.17 49.77 16.93
C SER A 677 -18.88 48.59 16.02
N GLU A 678 -17.61 48.35 15.74
CA GLU A 678 -17.10 47.25 14.94
C GLU A 678 -16.22 46.39 15.84
N PHE A 679 -16.48 45.08 15.87
CA PHE A 679 -15.74 44.11 16.66
C PHE A 679 -15.38 42.93 15.77
N ASN A 680 -14.08 42.65 15.64
CA ASN A 680 -13.54 41.56 14.87
C ASN A 680 -12.64 40.70 15.76
N GLU A 681 -13.07 39.47 16.03
CA GLU A 681 -12.33 38.50 16.82
C GLU A 681 -11.94 37.31 15.94
N LYS A 682 -10.65 37.00 15.91
CA LYS A 682 -10.08 35.82 15.27
C LYS A 682 -9.44 34.92 16.34
N LYS A 683 -9.77 33.65 16.30
CA LYS A 683 -9.23 32.63 17.20
C LYS A 683 -8.79 31.43 16.39
N GLU A 684 -7.54 31.03 16.58
CA GLU A 684 -6.94 29.88 15.92
C GLU A 684 -6.35 28.94 16.98
N LEU A 685 -6.60 27.64 16.83
CA LEU A 685 -6.05 26.57 17.63
C LEU A 685 -5.37 25.58 16.69
N LEU A 686 -4.12 25.23 16.95
CA LEU A 686 -3.38 24.19 16.25
C LEU A 686 -2.75 23.23 17.25
N ILE A 687 -2.80 21.94 16.95
CA ILE A 687 -2.24 20.88 17.80
C ILE A 687 -1.24 20.07 16.98
N PHE A 688 -0.02 19.97 17.50
CA PHE A 688 1.09 19.25 16.89
C PHE A 688 1.54 18.12 17.82
N VAL A 689 2.06 17.04 17.23
CA VAL A 689 2.74 15.98 18.00
C VAL A 689 4.03 15.56 17.31
N THR A 690 5.03 15.25 18.12
CA THR A 690 6.36 14.82 17.71
C THR A 690 6.77 13.62 18.58
N PRO A 691 6.71 12.38 18.08
CA PRO A 691 7.32 11.24 18.76
C PRO A 691 8.81 11.16 18.45
N LYS A 692 9.60 10.72 19.42
CA LYS A 692 11.02 10.42 19.25
C LYS A 692 11.37 9.15 19.99
N ILE A 693 11.77 8.12 19.25
CA ILE A 693 12.30 6.88 19.81
C ILE A 693 13.65 7.18 20.46
N GLN A 694 13.83 6.80 21.72
CA GLN A 694 15.12 6.86 22.37
C GLN A 694 15.96 5.67 21.92
N ILE A 695 17.11 5.98 21.34
CA ILE A 695 18.14 5.02 20.99
C ILE A 695 19.19 5.18 22.08
N ASP A 696 19.25 4.21 22.99
CA ASP A 696 20.37 4.07 23.93
C ASP A 696 21.46 3.18 23.31
#